data_AF-A0AAJ2RB76-F1
#
_entry.id   AF-A0AAJ2RB76-F1
#
_cell.length_a   1.000
_cell.length_b   1.000
_cell.length_c   1.000
_cell.angle_alpha   90.00
_cell.angle_beta   90.00
_cell.angle_gamma   90.00
#
_symmetry.space_group_name_H-M   'P 1'
#
loop_
_entity.id
_entity.type
_entity.pdbx_description
1 polymer ?
#
loop_
_entity_poly.entity_id
_entity_poly.type
_entity_poly.pdbx_seq_one_letter_code
_entity_poly.pdbx_strand_id
1 'polypeptide(L)'
;MNSEWIIQPVVWHGPYAFIGGQFLAETSNARARLQRRMDGDINPHENIEQRAARLLRSRHPASPCRAGEPLYRHRDFPWLLRATECDYYLPDNLYSDNEPWFTEALPLPFRLGERLCWLFTPTQADTLYYLRDAANVYCVYHISDVHNHLLTTQPGKTLPYFERLDAVTPGKLAPLPLLNVSPLPQFSPYTYLTHGDDVYASGSRLPYPAGALRQTNHNGYLWVNGQICDAKLQPLRDKNGEPLAIKHPENFRMLAPRWGTDGEDLIVQGQMGSKVVKIYHYLIKNGDLATFQRLNQRYAKDAKRAYYITGKTIRYHGDFRLLKVYPRGHIFSDTRLPQVNSDYFAVDDRYAYCCGLRIKNADGATFRHICDNYYRDDHTVFYQNKPLDVDADSFIAVPWNDQLFTCDDNRALGSTGSMGQQEKERWGEFFAAHPEYRPRWWRRLNHVEDEAPASLREIGQGFQAGRWLYFHQQRLDDMDVESFRLLTPYLCGDRFGLYLIPFHNPEKNVPERFSAQPVERFRLLDYSQTYFTDGATVWCHTIFYHLPQAIKKADLASFKSYDYGWARDKTHVYYHGSIKKDLSAAQTHFHGIYAYDQRHLFCHGKRVKIDFTPEELHFPHPFFVMIGQKKLLCERYTVSARRIHLPTLTFLNHYFARDRNHIYYFDDIRTLHPLQQADYASFTVLDGTRAQDCHRRYEWWSLISRHH
;
A
#
# COMPACT_ATOMS: atom_id res chain seq x y z
N MET A 1 -30.30 -37.10 -50.46
CA MET A 1 -30.12 -35.78 -49.82
C MET A 1 -29.51 -36.02 -48.46
N ASN A 2 -28.22 -35.71 -48.26
CA ASN A 2 -27.59 -35.88 -46.95
C ASN A 2 -28.10 -34.78 -46.03
N SER A 3 -28.96 -35.14 -45.07
CA SER A 3 -29.34 -34.26 -43.97
C SER A 3 -28.08 -33.79 -43.24
N GLU A 4 -27.93 -32.48 -43.06
CA GLU A 4 -26.83 -31.90 -42.26
C GLU A 4 -26.98 -32.20 -40.76
N TRP A 5 -28.18 -32.63 -40.35
CA TRP A 5 -28.50 -33.07 -39.00
C TRP A 5 -28.55 -34.60 -38.97
N ILE A 6 -27.61 -35.19 -38.23
CA ILE A 6 -27.43 -36.63 -38.09
C ILE A 6 -27.93 -37.03 -36.69
N ILE A 7 -28.56 -38.21 -36.57
CA ILE A 7 -29.00 -38.73 -35.26
C ILE A 7 -27.81 -38.78 -34.30
N GLN A 8 -27.96 -38.14 -33.14
CA GLN A 8 -27.01 -38.21 -32.03
C GLN A 8 -27.39 -39.37 -31.12
N PRO A 9 -26.51 -40.36 -30.90
CA PRO A 9 -26.73 -41.36 -29.86
C PRO A 9 -26.85 -40.70 -28.49
N VAL A 10 -27.98 -40.95 -27.81
CA VAL A 10 -28.28 -40.44 -26.46
C VAL A 10 -28.74 -41.61 -25.60
N VAL A 11 -28.18 -41.73 -24.40
CA VAL A 11 -28.66 -42.66 -23.37
C VAL A 11 -29.51 -41.88 -22.38
N TRP A 12 -30.72 -42.36 -22.12
CA TRP A 12 -31.66 -41.74 -21.19
C TRP A 12 -31.84 -42.58 -19.94
N HIS A 13 -31.73 -41.95 -18.77
CA HIS A 13 -32.13 -42.53 -17.48
C HIS A 13 -33.10 -41.59 -16.79
N GLY A 14 -34.39 -41.88 -16.92
CA GLY A 14 -35.45 -40.98 -16.48
C GLY A 14 -35.35 -39.62 -17.20
N PRO A 15 -35.28 -38.50 -16.48
CA PRO A 15 -35.22 -37.16 -17.07
C PRO A 15 -33.81 -36.69 -17.47
N TYR A 16 -32.79 -37.56 -17.36
CA TYR A 16 -31.39 -37.20 -17.60
C TYR A 16 -30.87 -37.83 -18.90
N ALA A 17 -30.36 -37.00 -19.80
CA ALA A 17 -29.78 -37.39 -21.08
C ALA A 17 -28.25 -37.42 -20.99
N PHE A 18 -27.63 -38.44 -21.61
CA PHE A 18 -26.18 -38.59 -21.67
C PHE A 18 -25.70 -38.77 -23.11
N ILE A 19 -24.67 -38.00 -23.49
CA ILE A 19 -24.02 -38.05 -24.80
C ILE A 19 -22.54 -38.39 -24.58
N GLY A 20 -22.08 -39.52 -25.14
CA GLY A 20 -20.68 -39.93 -24.96
C GLY A 20 -20.27 -40.14 -23.49
N GLY A 21 -21.22 -40.51 -22.61
CA GLY A 21 -20.98 -40.64 -21.17
C GLY A 21 -21.08 -39.34 -20.36
N GLN A 22 -21.20 -38.19 -21.01
CA GLN A 22 -21.35 -36.89 -20.36
C GLN A 22 -22.82 -36.53 -20.18
N PHE A 23 -23.18 -36.04 -19.00
CA PHE A 23 -24.53 -35.57 -18.69
C PHE A 23 -24.85 -34.26 -19.44
N LEU A 24 -25.99 -34.20 -20.14
CA LEU A 24 -26.46 -32.98 -20.81
C LEU A 24 -27.18 -32.08 -19.80
N ALA A 25 -26.47 -31.07 -19.30
CA ALA A 25 -26.93 -30.26 -18.17
C ALA A 25 -27.78 -29.04 -18.57
N GLU A 26 -28.82 -28.76 -17.75
CA GLU A 26 -29.61 -27.53 -17.84
C GLU A 26 -28.84 -26.32 -17.29
N THR A 27 -28.77 -25.24 -18.06
CA THR A 27 -27.89 -24.10 -17.81
C THR A 27 -28.59 -22.75 -17.72
N SER A 28 -29.85 -22.65 -18.16
CA SER A 28 -30.66 -21.42 -18.08
C SER A 28 -31.02 -21.06 -16.64
N ASN A 29 -31.07 -22.05 -15.73
CA ASN A 29 -31.42 -21.86 -14.32
C ASN A 29 -30.19 -21.56 -13.43
N ALA A 30 -30.23 -20.44 -12.68
CA ALA A 30 -29.15 -20.03 -11.78
C ALA A 30 -28.86 -21.05 -10.67
N ARG A 31 -29.89 -21.76 -10.17
CA ARG A 31 -29.73 -22.83 -9.17
C ARG A 31 -29.00 -24.03 -9.74
N ALA A 32 -29.27 -24.36 -11.01
CA ALA A 32 -28.55 -25.41 -11.73
C ALA A 32 -27.06 -25.08 -11.88
N ARG A 33 -26.70 -23.81 -12.12
CA ARG A 33 -25.29 -23.35 -12.19
C ARG A 33 -24.54 -23.54 -10.86
N LEU A 34 -25.22 -23.28 -9.75
CA LEU A 34 -24.63 -23.39 -8.41
C LEU A 34 -24.43 -24.85 -7.98
N GLN A 35 -25.41 -25.72 -8.21
CA GLN A 35 -25.32 -27.14 -7.86
C GLN A 35 -24.19 -27.85 -8.63
N ARG A 36 -24.00 -27.49 -9.92
CA ARG A 36 -22.91 -28.02 -10.77
C ARG A 36 -21.49 -27.75 -10.25
N ARG A 37 -21.25 -26.60 -9.60
CA ARG A 37 -19.93 -26.24 -9.05
C ARG A 37 -19.67 -26.86 -7.67
N MET A 38 -20.71 -27.27 -6.96
CA MET A 38 -20.64 -27.78 -5.59
C MET A 38 -20.61 -29.31 -5.53
N ASP A 39 -21.15 -30.01 -6.54
CA ASP A 39 -21.10 -31.48 -6.65
C ASP A 39 -19.73 -31.99 -7.15
N GLY A 40 -18.65 -31.27 -6.79
CA GLY A 40 -17.27 -31.61 -7.11
C GLY A 40 -16.86 -32.93 -6.47
N ASP A 41 -16.79 -33.96 -7.30
CA ASP A 41 -15.70 -34.93 -7.38
C ASP A 41 -15.98 -35.82 -8.60
N ILE A 42 -15.06 -35.82 -9.57
CA ILE A 42 -15.09 -36.79 -10.65
C ILE A 42 -14.80 -38.13 -9.99
N ASN A 43 -15.80 -39.01 -9.86
CA ASN A 43 -15.54 -40.42 -9.64
C ASN A 43 -15.33 -41.07 -11.03
N PRO A 44 -14.08 -41.32 -11.45
CA PRO A 44 -13.80 -41.86 -12.78
C PRO A 44 -14.36 -43.27 -12.98
N HIS A 45 -14.79 -43.93 -11.90
CA HIS A 45 -15.38 -45.27 -11.93
C HIS A 45 -16.91 -45.28 -11.97
N GLU A 46 -17.58 -44.13 -11.84
CA GLU A 46 -19.06 -44.08 -11.94
C GLU A 46 -19.52 -44.30 -13.39
N ASN A 47 -20.33 -45.35 -13.61
CA ASN A 47 -21.04 -45.55 -14.85
C ASN A 47 -22.25 -44.60 -15.00
N ILE A 48 -22.87 -44.55 -16.18
CA ILE A 48 -23.97 -43.62 -16.48
C ILE A 48 -25.17 -43.81 -15.54
N GLU A 49 -25.52 -45.06 -15.19
CA GLU A 49 -26.63 -45.37 -14.28
C GLU A 49 -26.38 -44.82 -12.86
N GLN A 50 -25.16 -45.00 -12.35
CA GLN A 50 -24.75 -44.50 -11.04
C GLN A 50 -24.78 -42.97 -11.02
N ARG A 51 -24.32 -42.31 -12.10
CA ARG A 51 -24.41 -40.85 -12.26
C ARG A 51 -25.86 -40.38 -12.28
N ALA A 52 -26.74 -41.03 -13.04
CA ALA A 52 -28.16 -40.70 -13.08
C ALA A 52 -28.84 -40.86 -11.70
N ALA A 53 -28.53 -41.93 -10.97
CA ALA A 53 -29.04 -42.14 -9.60
C ALA A 53 -28.51 -41.08 -8.62
N ARG A 54 -27.28 -40.60 -8.79
CA ARG A 54 -26.70 -39.51 -8.00
C ARG A 54 -27.38 -38.17 -8.30
N LEU A 55 -27.62 -37.85 -9.57
CA LEU A 55 -28.36 -36.64 -10.00
C LEU A 55 -29.78 -36.64 -9.42
N LEU A 56 -30.45 -37.80 -9.42
CA LEU A 56 -31.78 -37.95 -8.83
C LEU A 56 -31.76 -37.72 -7.31
N ARG A 57 -30.80 -38.33 -6.59
CA ARG A 57 -30.66 -38.18 -5.13
C ARG A 57 -30.34 -36.74 -4.71
N SER A 58 -29.49 -36.04 -5.48
CA SER A 58 -29.13 -34.64 -5.26
C SER A 58 -30.20 -33.64 -5.72
N ARG A 59 -31.31 -34.13 -6.31
CA ARG A 59 -32.38 -33.31 -6.90
C ARG A 59 -31.83 -32.34 -7.95
N HIS A 60 -30.88 -32.81 -8.75
CA HIS A 60 -30.33 -32.03 -9.85
C HIS A 60 -31.40 -31.82 -10.94
N PRO A 61 -31.47 -30.62 -11.56
CA PRO A 61 -32.37 -30.35 -12.68
C PRO A 61 -32.20 -31.36 -13.83
N ALA A 62 -33.34 -31.70 -14.45
CA ALA A 62 -33.43 -32.54 -15.65
C ALA A 62 -32.63 -31.96 -16.82
N SER A 63 -32.36 -32.79 -17.83
CA SER A 63 -31.83 -32.29 -19.10
C SER A 63 -32.83 -31.33 -19.76
N PRO A 64 -32.37 -30.32 -20.53
CA PRO A 64 -33.21 -29.24 -21.05
C PRO A 64 -34.16 -29.67 -22.20
N CYS A 65 -34.11 -30.94 -22.60
CA CYS A 65 -34.87 -31.55 -23.68
C CYS A 65 -35.88 -32.58 -23.14
N ARG A 66 -36.89 -32.92 -23.94
CA ARG A 66 -37.94 -33.87 -23.56
C ARG A 66 -37.36 -35.27 -23.40
N ALA A 67 -37.68 -35.91 -22.28
CA ALA A 67 -37.18 -37.26 -21.98
C ALA A 67 -37.54 -38.26 -23.09
N GLY A 68 -36.53 -38.98 -23.59
CA GLY A 68 -36.68 -40.01 -24.62
C GLY A 68 -36.83 -39.47 -26.05
N GLU A 69 -36.75 -38.16 -26.28
CA GLU A 69 -36.80 -37.62 -27.64
C GLU A 69 -35.50 -37.89 -28.42
N PRO A 70 -35.57 -38.05 -29.77
CA PRO A 70 -34.37 -38.11 -30.59
C PRO A 70 -33.69 -36.73 -30.63
N LEU A 71 -32.38 -36.72 -30.43
CA LEU A 71 -31.56 -35.53 -30.63
C LEU A 71 -30.74 -35.69 -31.92
N TYR A 72 -30.50 -34.58 -32.60
CA TYR A 72 -29.72 -34.55 -33.83
C TYR A 72 -28.53 -33.62 -33.67
N ARG A 73 -27.37 -34.03 -34.18
CA ARG A 73 -26.15 -33.23 -34.17
C ARG A 73 -25.83 -32.74 -35.57
N HIS A 74 -25.35 -31.51 -35.68
CA HIS A 74 -24.93 -30.99 -36.98
C HIS A 74 -23.62 -31.64 -37.42
N ARG A 75 -23.56 -32.13 -38.66
CA ARG A 75 -22.40 -32.85 -39.22
C ARG A 75 -21.13 -32.01 -39.21
N ASP A 76 -21.24 -30.78 -39.71
CA ASP A 76 -20.08 -29.90 -39.93
C ASP A 76 -19.80 -28.97 -38.73
N PHE A 77 -20.74 -28.90 -37.77
CA PHE A 77 -20.67 -28.04 -36.58
C PHE A 77 -21.06 -28.86 -35.34
N PRO A 78 -20.18 -29.75 -34.86
CA PRO A 78 -20.52 -30.72 -33.82
C PRO A 78 -20.84 -30.07 -32.45
N TRP A 79 -20.68 -28.76 -32.30
CA TRP A 79 -21.12 -28.00 -31.13
C TRP A 79 -22.59 -27.51 -31.26
N LEU A 80 -23.34 -27.95 -32.27
CA LEU A 80 -24.77 -27.72 -32.41
C LEU A 80 -25.57 -29.00 -32.22
N LEU A 81 -26.61 -28.91 -31.40
CA LEU A 81 -27.57 -29.99 -31.12
C LEU A 81 -28.99 -29.51 -31.41
N ARG A 82 -29.84 -30.38 -31.94
CA ARG A 82 -31.22 -30.09 -32.31
C ARG A 82 -32.15 -31.08 -31.62
N ALA A 83 -33.07 -30.54 -30.83
CA ALA A 83 -34.22 -31.25 -30.29
C ALA A 83 -35.48 -30.88 -31.07
N THR A 84 -36.63 -31.42 -30.65
CA THR A 84 -37.92 -31.14 -31.30
C THR A 84 -38.28 -29.66 -31.26
N GLU A 85 -38.09 -29.00 -30.11
CA GLU A 85 -38.60 -27.64 -29.87
C GLU A 85 -37.50 -26.55 -29.87
N CYS A 86 -36.24 -26.95 -29.71
CA CYS A 86 -35.13 -26.02 -29.53
C CYS A 86 -33.84 -26.54 -30.19
N ASP A 87 -33.01 -25.62 -30.68
CA ASP A 87 -31.62 -25.88 -31.04
C ASP A 87 -30.73 -25.43 -29.87
N TYR A 88 -29.63 -26.14 -29.61
CA TYR A 88 -28.72 -25.87 -28.50
C TYR A 88 -27.29 -25.67 -29.01
N TYR A 89 -26.59 -24.74 -28.38
CA TYR A 89 -25.16 -24.55 -28.51
C TYR A 89 -24.42 -25.28 -27.37
N LEU A 90 -23.38 -26.03 -27.74
CA LEU A 90 -22.52 -26.81 -26.83
C LEU A 90 -21.12 -26.15 -26.82
N PRO A 91 -20.81 -25.30 -25.83
CA PRO A 91 -19.64 -24.44 -25.88
C PRO A 91 -18.33 -25.16 -25.52
N ASP A 92 -18.40 -26.21 -24.70
CA ASP A 92 -17.32 -27.17 -24.52
C ASP A 92 -17.55 -28.29 -25.53
N ASN A 93 -16.64 -28.45 -26.49
CA ASN A 93 -16.75 -29.55 -27.42
C ASN A 93 -16.74 -30.89 -26.65
N LEU A 94 -17.67 -31.78 -26.98
CA LEU A 94 -17.75 -33.16 -26.45
C LEU A 94 -16.50 -34.03 -26.73
N TYR A 95 -15.43 -33.43 -27.26
CA TYR A 95 -14.20 -34.05 -27.74
C TYR A 95 -12.93 -33.43 -27.12
N SER A 96 -13.04 -32.57 -26.10
CA SER A 96 -11.85 -32.09 -25.39
C SER A 96 -11.28 -33.19 -24.49
N ASP A 97 -9.96 -33.39 -24.54
CA ASP A 97 -9.23 -34.45 -23.82
C ASP A 97 -9.22 -34.26 -22.28
N ASN A 98 -9.71 -33.13 -21.77
CA ASN A 98 -9.99 -32.95 -20.36
C ASN A 98 -11.45 -33.35 -20.14
N GLU A 99 -11.73 -34.46 -19.46
CA GLU A 99 -13.10 -34.99 -19.32
C GLU A 99 -13.91 -34.27 -18.21
N PRO A 100 -14.76 -33.26 -18.52
CA PRO A 100 -15.85 -32.93 -17.61
C PRO A 100 -16.87 -34.08 -17.64
N TRP A 101 -17.45 -34.41 -16.49
CA TRP A 101 -18.50 -35.43 -16.38
C TRP A 101 -19.86 -34.96 -16.96
N PHE A 102 -19.95 -33.73 -17.45
CA PHE A 102 -21.13 -33.11 -18.04
C PHE A 102 -20.76 -32.20 -19.22
N THR A 103 -21.74 -31.91 -20.08
CA THR A 103 -21.69 -30.88 -21.13
C THR A 103 -22.81 -29.88 -20.95
N GLU A 104 -22.54 -28.61 -21.26
CA GLU A 104 -23.54 -27.54 -21.15
C GLU A 104 -24.37 -27.42 -22.44
N ALA A 105 -25.68 -27.60 -22.33
CA ALA A 105 -26.61 -27.28 -23.42
C ALA A 105 -27.21 -25.88 -23.21
N LEU A 106 -26.85 -24.95 -24.09
CA LEU A 106 -27.37 -23.58 -24.09
C LEU A 106 -28.50 -23.47 -25.14
N PRO A 107 -29.77 -23.30 -24.74
CA PRO A 107 -30.87 -23.19 -25.69
C PRO A 107 -30.76 -21.91 -26.52
N LEU A 108 -30.94 -22.03 -27.82
CA LEU A 108 -30.99 -20.90 -28.75
C LEU A 108 -32.41 -20.34 -28.81
N PRO A 109 -32.59 -19.00 -28.80
CA PRO A 109 -33.91 -18.37 -28.87
C PRO A 109 -34.54 -18.41 -30.28
N PHE A 110 -33.91 -19.13 -31.23
CA PHE A 110 -34.34 -19.28 -32.62
C PHE A 110 -33.94 -20.67 -33.13
N ARG A 111 -34.59 -21.10 -34.21
CA ARG A 111 -34.17 -22.27 -34.99
C ARG A 111 -33.15 -21.87 -36.04
N LEU A 112 -32.11 -22.69 -36.19
CA LEU A 112 -31.12 -22.50 -37.24
C LEU A 112 -31.67 -22.98 -38.59
N GLY A 113 -31.39 -22.23 -39.66
CA GLY A 113 -31.73 -22.65 -41.02
C GLY A 113 -30.92 -23.86 -41.49
N GLU A 114 -31.23 -24.32 -42.70
CA GLU A 114 -30.43 -25.32 -43.40
C GLU A 114 -29.24 -24.66 -44.11
N ARG A 115 -28.23 -25.46 -44.46
CA ARG A 115 -27.01 -25.06 -45.16
C ARG A 115 -26.18 -24.05 -44.41
N LEU A 116 -26.02 -24.29 -43.11
CA LEU A 116 -25.11 -23.51 -42.28
C LEU A 116 -23.68 -23.62 -42.84
N CYS A 117 -22.99 -22.50 -42.92
CA CYS A 117 -21.59 -22.44 -43.27
C CYS A 117 -20.91 -21.26 -42.57
N TRP A 118 -19.58 -21.32 -42.47
CA TRP A 118 -18.80 -20.16 -42.06
C TRP A 118 -19.01 -19.02 -43.07
N LEU A 119 -19.30 -17.83 -42.54
CA LEU A 119 -19.46 -16.64 -43.37
C LEU A 119 -18.13 -16.20 -44.00
N PHE A 120 -17.02 -16.39 -43.28
CA PHE A 120 -15.67 -16.02 -43.70
C PHE A 120 -14.76 -17.25 -43.82
N THR A 121 -13.69 -17.11 -44.61
CA THR A 121 -12.78 -18.24 -44.87
C THR A 121 -11.85 -18.51 -43.67
N PRO A 122 -11.39 -19.76 -43.46
CA PRO A 122 -10.52 -20.11 -42.34
C PRO A 122 -9.16 -19.37 -42.32
N THR A 123 -8.71 -18.83 -43.44
CA THR A 123 -7.49 -18.01 -43.52
C THR A 123 -7.69 -16.61 -42.91
N GLN A 124 -8.92 -16.22 -42.61
CA GLN A 124 -9.28 -14.98 -41.91
C GLN A 124 -9.52 -15.28 -40.42
N ALA A 125 -8.48 -15.78 -39.75
CA ALA A 125 -8.50 -16.28 -38.37
C ALA A 125 -9.22 -15.35 -37.37
N ASP A 126 -9.08 -14.04 -37.51
CA ASP A 126 -9.67 -13.04 -36.62
C ASP A 126 -11.18 -12.79 -36.86
N THR A 127 -11.77 -13.40 -37.89
CA THR A 127 -13.19 -13.22 -38.29
C THR A 127 -14.04 -14.48 -38.12
N LEU A 128 -13.44 -15.57 -37.63
CA LEU A 128 -13.97 -16.94 -37.62
C LEU A 128 -15.11 -17.22 -36.62
N TYR A 129 -15.88 -16.22 -36.26
CA TYR A 129 -16.97 -16.30 -35.28
C TYR A 129 -18.36 -16.10 -35.89
N TYR A 130 -18.47 -16.04 -37.22
CA TYR A 130 -19.74 -15.76 -37.89
C TYR A 130 -20.18 -16.92 -38.79
N LEU A 131 -21.36 -17.46 -38.52
CA LEU A 131 -22.06 -18.42 -39.38
C LEU A 131 -23.12 -17.69 -40.21
N ARG A 132 -23.51 -18.30 -41.32
CA ARG A 132 -24.70 -17.89 -42.07
C ARG A 132 -25.51 -19.09 -42.54
N ASP A 133 -26.80 -18.88 -42.72
CA ASP A 133 -27.64 -19.69 -43.59
C ASP A 133 -28.01 -18.89 -44.87
N ALA A 134 -29.11 -19.23 -45.53
CA ALA A 134 -29.57 -18.50 -46.71
C ALA A 134 -30.13 -17.09 -46.41
N ALA A 135 -30.64 -16.85 -45.19
CA ALA A 135 -31.38 -15.66 -44.81
C ALA A 135 -30.77 -14.89 -43.62
N ASN A 136 -29.98 -15.55 -42.77
CA ASN A 136 -29.54 -15.06 -41.48
C ASN A 136 -28.02 -15.15 -41.33
N VAL A 137 -27.48 -14.24 -40.51
CA VAL A 137 -26.12 -14.29 -39.99
C VAL A 137 -26.17 -14.51 -38.49
N TYR A 138 -25.25 -15.31 -37.99
CA TYR A 138 -25.13 -15.64 -36.58
C TYR A 138 -23.71 -15.38 -36.08
N CYS A 139 -23.57 -14.76 -34.91
CA CYS A 139 -22.31 -14.62 -34.20
C CYS A 139 -22.21 -15.73 -33.13
N VAL A 140 -21.07 -16.39 -33.02
CA VAL A 140 -20.82 -17.55 -32.15
C VAL A 140 -19.53 -17.31 -31.36
N TYR A 141 -19.54 -17.51 -30.03
CA TYR A 141 -18.37 -17.28 -29.17
C TYR A 141 -17.84 -18.58 -28.55
N HIS A 142 -16.51 -18.79 -28.58
CA HIS A 142 -15.88 -19.93 -27.92
C HIS A 142 -15.70 -19.71 -26.40
N ILE A 143 -15.89 -20.74 -25.56
CA ILE A 143 -15.87 -20.60 -24.09
C ILE A 143 -14.52 -20.15 -23.53
N SER A 144 -13.40 -20.53 -24.16
CA SER A 144 -12.05 -20.10 -23.73
C SER A 144 -11.89 -18.58 -23.74
N ASP A 145 -12.59 -17.89 -24.65
CA ASP A 145 -12.56 -16.44 -24.77
C ASP A 145 -13.54 -15.78 -23.78
N VAL A 146 -14.61 -16.48 -23.42
CA VAL A 146 -15.61 -16.03 -22.43
C VAL A 146 -15.02 -15.91 -21.02
N HIS A 147 -14.10 -16.80 -20.62
CA HIS A 147 -13.45 -16.70 -19.30
C HIS A 147 -12.61 -15.42 -19.17
N ASN A 148 -11.88 -15.05 -20.23
CA ASN A 148 -11.15 -13.79 -20.30
C ASN A 148 -12.09 -12.58 -20.37
N HIS A 149 -13.26 -12.71 -21.02
CA HIS A 149 -14.18 -11.60 -21.20
C HIS A 149 -15.07 -11.31 -19.98
N LEU A 150 -15.48 -12.34 -19.22
CA LEU A 150 -16.21 -12.20 -17.95
C LEU A 150 -15.41 -11.45 -16.86
N LEU A 151 -14.08 -11.45 -16.94
CA LEU A 151 -13.21 -10.62 -16.09
C LEU A 151 -13.22 -9.14 -16.51
N THR A 152 -13.72 -8.81 -17.70
CA THR A 152 -13.64 -7.48 -18.31
C THR A 152 -14.99 -6.79 -18.50
N THR A 153 -16.12 -7.51 -18.39
CA THR A 153 -17.49 -6.97 -18.48
C THR A 153 -18.02 -6.48 -17.13
N GLN A 154 -19.00 -5.57 -17.16
CA GLN A 154 -19.67 -5.10 -15.95
C GLN A 154 -20.41 -6.26 -15.26
N PRO A 155 -20.36 -6.37 -13.92
CA PRO A 155 -21.14 -7.37 -13.18
C PRO A 155 -22.62 -7.30 -13.57
N GLY A 156 -23.19 -8.41 -14.01
CA GLY A 156 -24.63 -8.53 -14.33
C GLY A 156 -25.01 -8.51 -15.81
N LYS A 157 -24.06 -8.34 -16.75
CA LYS A 157 -24.32 -8.54 -18.19
C LYS A 157 -23.81 -9.91 -18.66
N THR A 158 -24.71 -10.87 -18.88
CA THR A 158 -24.42 -12.09 -19.64
C THR A 158 -24.38 -11.76 -21.13
N LEU A 159 -23.21 -11.88 -21.76
CA LEU A 159 -23.12 -11.90 -23.22
C LEU A 159 -23.79 -13.18 -23.74
N PRO A 160 -24.60 -13.13 -24.81
CA PRO A 160 -25.12 -14.35 -25.39
C PRO A 160 -24.03 -15.05 -26.20
N TYR A 161 -23.79 -16.31 -25.85
CA TYR A 161 -22.81 -17.20 -26.47
C TYR A 161 -23.07 -17.44 -27.97
N PHE A 162 -24.27 -17.09 -28.44
CA PHE A 162 -24.74 -17.23 -29.80
C PHE A 162 -25.85 -16.21 -30.07
N GLU A 163 -25.66 -15.34 -31.05
CA GLU A 163 -26.64 -14.29 -31.42
C GLU A 163 -26.97 -14.36 -32.90
N ARG A 164 -28.24 -14.07 -33.24
CA ARG A 164 -28.64 -13.80 -34.63
C ARG A 164 -28.55 -12.31 -34.87
N LEU A 165 -27.87 -11.91 -35.94
CA LEU A 165 -27.81 -10.50 -36.36
C LEU A 165 -29.07 -10.18 -37.16
N ASP A 166 -30.04 -9.56 -36.50
CA ASP A 166 -31.25 -9.11 -37.17
C ASP A 166 -30.94 -7.97 -38.18
N ALA A 167 -31.67 -7.94 -39.30
CA ALA A 167 -31.54 -6.95 -40.38
C ALA A 167 -30.19 -6.93 -41.12
N VAL A 168 -29.37 -7.98 -41.03
CA VAL A 168 -28.14 -8.14 -41.81
C VAL A 168 -28.35 -9.12 -42.96
N THR A 169 -28.02 -8.71 -44.19
CA THR A 169 -28.03 -9.61 -45.35
C THR A 169 -26.72 -10.40 -45.39
N PRO A 170 -26.73 -11.76 -45.39
CA PRO A 170 -25.51 -12.56 -45.34
C PRO A 170 -24.46 -12.24 -46.41
N GLY A 171 -24.87 -11.86 -47.63
CA GLY A 171 -23.95 -11.52 -48.72
C GLY A 171 -23.40 -10.08 -48.70
N LYS A 172 -23.83 -9.23 -47.75
CA LYS A 172 -23.46 -7.81 -47.68
C LYS A 172 -22.65 -7.44 -46.44
N LEU A 173 -22.44 -8.38 -45.52
CA LEU A 173 -21.60 -8.18 -44.34
C LEU A 173 -20.14 -8.39 -44.74
N ALA A 174 -19.28 -7.42 -44.45
CA ALA A 174 -17.86 -7.46 -44.81
C ALA A 174 -16.98 -6.95 -43.64
N PRO A 175 -15.70 -7.35 -43.55
CA PRO A 175 -14.77 -6.74 -42.60
C PRO A 175 -14.59 -5.24 -42.86
N LEU A 176 -14.67 -4.43 -41.81
CA LEU A 176 -14.31 -3.02 -41.85
C LEU A 176 -12.79 -2.92 -42.09
N PRO A 177 -12.32 -2.30 -43.18
CA PRO A 177 -10.90 -2.24 -43.50
C PRO A 177 -10.18 -1.23 -42.60
N LEU A 178 -9.86 -1.66 -41.38
CA LEU A 178 -8.87 -1.02 -40.51
C LEU A 178 -7.51 -1.70 -40.82
N LEU A 179 -6.45 -0.91 -41.08
CA LEU A 179 -5.14 -1.41 -41.48
C LEU A 179 -4.58 -2.51 -40.55
N ASN A 180 -4.14 -3.62 -41.16
CA ASN A 180 -3.57 -4.77 -40.45
C ASN A 180 -2.22 -4.42 -39.80
N VAL A 181 -2.21 -4.19 -38.49
CA VAL A 181 -1.01 -4.35 -37.65
C VAL A 181 -1.25 -5.58 -36.78
N SER A 182 -0.42 -6.60 -37.02
CA SER A 182 -0.52 -7.96 -36.45
C SER A 182 -1.02 -7.99 -35.00
N PRO A 183 -2.05 -8.78 -34.66
CA PRO A 183 -2.55 -8.87 -33.30
C PRO A 183 -1.53 -9.53 -32.37
N LEU A 184 -1.36 -9.00 -31.17
CA LEU A 184 -0.75 -9.74 -30.08
C LEU A 184 -1.70 -10.89 -29.67
N PRO A 185 -1.20 -12.10 -29.37
CA PRO A 185 -2.03 -13.31 -29.13
C PRO A 185 -3.01 -13.24 -27.95
N GLN A 186 -2.99 -12.16 -27.18
CA GLN A 186 -3.70 -12.02 -25.90
C GLN A 186 -4.91 -11.06 -26.00
N PHE A 187 -5.23 -10.57 -27.20
CA PHE A 187 -6.37 -9.67 -27.46
C PHE A 187 -6.98 -9.84 -28.87
N SER A 188 -7.39 -11.06 -29.28
CA SER A 188 -8.25 -11.18 -30.49
C SER A 188 -9.72 -11.37 -30.11
N PRO A 189 -10.52 -10.28 -30.03
CA PRO A 189 -11.96 -10.41 -30.25
C PRO A 189 -12.61 -9.28 -31.11
N TYR A 190 -11.86 -8.50 -31.90
CA TYR A 190 -12.43 -7.35 -32.61
C TYR A 190 -12.08 -7.29 -34.11
N THR A 191 -12.81 -8.07 -34.91
CA THR A 191 -13.06 -7.66 -36.30
C THR A 191 -14.35 -6.85 -36.30
N TYR A 192 -14.24 -5.55 -36.54
CA TYR A 192 -15.39 -4.72 -36.86
C TYR A 192 -15.92 -5.14 -38.23
N LEU A 193 -17.21 -5.43 -38.33
CA LEU A 193 -17.86 -5.75 -39.59
C LEU A 193 -18.77 -4.60 -40.01
N THR A 194 -19.00 -4.45 -41.31
CA THR A 194 -19.91 -3.45 -41.87
C THR A 194 -20.98 -4.09 -42.74
N HIS A 195 -22.20 -3.59 -42.64
CA HIS A 195 -23.29 -3.85 -43.59
C HIS A 195 -23.86 -2.49 -44.04
N GLY A 196 -23.37 -1.97 -45.16
CA GLY A 196 -23.59 -0.56 -45.52
C GLY A 196 -22.85 0.36 -44.54
N ASP A 197 -23.53 1.35 -43.98
CA ASP A 197 -22.95 2.26 -42.98
C ASP A 197 -22.96 1.67 -41.55
N ASP A 198 -23.67 0.57 -41.31
CA ASP A 198 -23.79 -0.03 -39.98
C ASP A 198 -22.56 -0.84 -39.61
N VAL A 199 -22.03 -0.58 -38.41
CA VAL A 199 -20.88 -1.30 -37.85
C VAL A 199 -21.34 -2.29 -36.80
N TYR A 200 -20.77 -3.49 -36.83
CA TYR A 200 -21.00 -4.56 -35.87
C TYR A 200 -19.68 -4.93 -35.22
N ALA A 201 -19.70 -5.09 -33.90
CA ALA A 201 -18.57 -5.64 -33.14
C ALA A 201 -19.12 -6.70 -32.19
N SER A 202 -18.58 -7.91 -32.29
CA SER A 202 -18.94 -9.01 -31.39
C SER A 202 -20.47 -9.17 -31.34
N GLY A 203 -21.08 -9.46 -32.50
CA GLY A 203 -22.53 -9.66 -32.66
C GLY A 203 -23.42 -8.40 -32.51
N SER A 204 -22.96 -7.35 -31.83
CA SER A 204 -23.75 -6.16 -31.53
C SER A 204 -23.57 -5.05 -32.58
N ARG A 205 -24.67 -4.44 -33.02
CA ARG A 205 -24.62 -3.20 -33.81
C ARG A 205 -24.16 -2.04 -32.94
N LEU A 206 -23.12 -1.35 -33.37
CA LEU A 206 -22.59 -0.17 -32.72
C LEU A 206 -23.43 1.07 -33.05
N PRO A 207 -23.48 2.07 -32.16
CA PRO A 207 -24.20 3.33 -32.41
C PRO A 207 -23.42 4.29 -33.33
N TYR A 208 -22.40 3.80 -34.03
CA TYR A 208 -21.49 4.60 -34.84
C TYR A 208 -21.46 4.07 -36.28
N PRO A 209 -21.50 4.97 -37.30
CA PRO A 209 -21.38 4.54 -38.68
C PRO A 209 -19.93 4.18 -39.02
N ALA A 210 -19.74 3.40 -40.10
CA ALA A 210 -18.43 2.91 -40.54
C ALA A 210 -17.38 4.03 -40.69
N GLY A 211 -17.76 5.16 -41.28
CA GLY A 211 -16.87 6.31 -41.48
C GLY A 211 -16.45 7.03 -40.19
N ALA A 212 -17.12 6.78 -39.06
CA ALA A 212 -16.80 7.39 -37.77
C ALA A 212 -15.69 6.65 -37.00
N LEU A 213 -15.34 5.42 -37.41
CA LEU A 213 -14.27 4.64 -36.80
C LEU A 213 -13.01 4.73 -37.65
N ARG A 214 -11.91 5.13 -37.02
CA ARG A 214 -10.58 5.17 -37.62
C ARG A 214 -9.59 4.50 -36.68
N GLN A 215 -8.64 3.79 -37.27
CA GLN A 215 -7.61 3.13 -36.50
C GLN A 215 -6.52 4.12 -36.08
N THR A 216 -5.85 3.80 -34.98
CA THR A 216 -4.60 4.44 -34.56
C THR A 216 -3.43 3.51 -34.91
N ASN A 217 -2.19 3.90 -34.60
CA ASN A 217 -1.04 3.02 -34.77
C ASN A 217 -0.92 1.91 -33.69
N HIS A 218 -1.93 1.71 -32.84
CA HIS A 218 -1.91 0.75 -31.75
C HIS A 218 -3.28 0.09 -31.53
N ASN A 219 -3.33 -1.25 -31.48
CA ASN A 219 -4.58 -2.02 -31.44
C ASN A 219 -5.45 -1.79 -30.19
N GLY A 220 -4.85 -1.26 -29.12
CA GLY A 220 -5.58 -0.88 -27.91
C GLY A 220 -6.38 0.43 -28.00
N TYR A 221 -6.28 1.19 -29.09
CA TYR A 221 -6.87 2.52 -29.23
C TYR A 221 -7.51 2.75 -30.60
N LEU A 222 -8.70 3.33 -30.61
CA LEU A 222 -9.46 3.70 -31.80
C LEU A 222 -9.88 5.15 -31.75
N TRP A 223 -9.92 5.82 -32.90
CA TRP A 223 -10.52 7.13 -33.03
C TRP A 223 -11.97 6.96 -33.47
N VAL A 224 -12.91 7.33 -32.60
CA VAL A 224 -14.35 7.12 -32.78
C VAL A 224 -15.08 8.44 -32.60
N ASN A 225 -15.74 8.91 -33.65
CA ASN A 225 -16.59 10.12 -33.62
C ASN A 225 -15.93 11.33 -32.92
N GLY A 226 -14.68 11.64 -33.28
CA GLY A 226 -13.96 12.78 -32.69
C GLY A 226 -13.31 12.52 -31.32
N GLN A 227 -13.32 11.28 -30.80
CA GLN A 227 -12.71 10.94 -29.51
C GLN A 227 -11.78 9.73 -29.63
N ILE A 228 -10.72 9.69 -28.81
CA ILE A 228 -9.91 8.48 -28.67
C ILE A 228 -10.55 7.58 -27.63
N CYS A 229 -10.81 6.35 -28.04
CA CYS A 229 -11.41 5.31 -27.23
C CYS A 229 -10.43 4.17 -27.00
N ASP A 230 -10.59 3.48 -25.88
CA ASP A 230 -9.92 2.21 -25.60
C ASP A 230 -10.53 1.05 -26.42
N ALA A 231 -9.99 -0.16 -26.24
CA ALA A 231 -10.49 -1.38 -26.90
C ALA A 231 -11.96 -1.71 -26.58
N LYS A 232 -12.56 -1.10 -25.55
CA LYS A 232 -13.99 -1.26 -25.19
C LYS A 232 -14.85 -0.13 -25.77
N LEU A 233 -14.30 0.65 -26.70
CA LEU A 233 -14.93 1.84 -27.29
C LEU A 233 -15.32 2.89 -26.26
N GLN A 234 -14.65 2.92 -25.11
CA GLN A 234 -14.86 3.95 -24.10
C GLN A 234 -13.85 5.08 -24.27
N PRO A 235 -14.27 6.36 -24.21
CA PRO A 235 -13.34 7.47 -24.26
C PRO A 235 -12.24 7.32 -23.20
N LEU A 236 -11.01 7.70 -23.52
CA LEU A 236 -9.94 7.69 -22.53
C LEU A 236 -10.35 8.58 -21.36
N ARG A 237 -10.18 8.09 -20.13
CA ARG A 237 -10.60 8.80 -18.91
C ARG A 237 -9.43 9.30 -18.09
N ASP A 238 -9.63 10.44 -17.45
CA ASP A 238 -8.71 11.02 -16.50
C ASP A 238 -8.72 10.27 -15.15
N LYS A 239 -7.93 10.76 -14.19
CA LYS A 239 -7.84 10.17 -12.84
C LYS A 239 -9.19 10.12 -12.10
N ASN A 240 -10.08 11.08 -12.37
CA ASN A 240 -11.39 11.22 -11.74
C ASN A 240 -12.45 10.37 -12.45
N GLY A 241 -12.17 9.91 -13.67
CA GLY A 241 -13.10 9.14 -14.50
C GLY A 241 -13.78 9.98 -15.58
N GLU A 242 -13.41 11.25 -15.73
CA GLU A 242 -13.96 12.12 -16.76
C GLU A 242 -13.28 11.87 -18.12
N PRO A 243 -13.98 12.02 -19.25
CA PRO A 243 -13.36 11.93 -20.57
C PRO A 243 -12.17 12.89 -20.73
N LEU A 244 -11.05 12.40 -21.26
CA LEU A 244 -9.84 13.15 -21.50
C LEU A 244 -10.01 14.04 -22.73
N ALA A 245 -9.84 15.34 -22.56
CA ALA A 245 -9.94 16.32 -23.64
C ALA A 245 -8.66 16.33 -24.50
N ILE A 246 -8.59 15.44 -25.48
CA ILE A 246 -7.53 15.39 -26.51
C ILE A 246 -7.85 16.41 -27.60
N LYS A 247 -6.89 17.27 -27.96
CA LYS A 247 -7.14 18.38 -28.89
C LYS A 247 -7.18 17.93 -30.35
N HIS A 248 -6.26 17.03 -30.69
CA HIS A 248 -6.03 16.56 -32.05
C HIS A 248 -6.18 15.03 -32.13
N PRO A 249 -7.36 14.48 -31.82
CA PRO A 249 -7.59 13.03 -31.84
C PRO A 249 -7.24 12.41 -33.21
N GLU A 250 -7.35 13.16 -34.30
CA GLU A 250 -6.95 12.76 -35.64
C GLU A 250 -5.47 12.40 -35.79
N ASN A 251 -4.62 12.99 -34.95
CA ASN A 251 -3.17 12.83 -34.96
C ASN A 251 -2.69 11.88 -33.85
N PHE A 252 -3.63 11.21 -33.15
CA PHE A 252 -3.28 10.33 -32.05
C PHE A 252 -2.41 9.17 -32.51
N ARG A 253 -1.29 8.98 -31.80
CA ARG A 253 -0.42 7.82 -31.95
C ARG A 253 0.28 7.45 -30.65
N MET A 254 0.43 6.16 -30.41
CA MET A 254 1.30 5.63 -29.37
C MET A 254 2.76 5.73 -29.82
N LEU A 255 3.59 6.36 -28.99
CA LEU A 255 5.04 6.46 -29.17
C LEU A 255 5.75 5.22 -28.60
N ALA A 256 5.22 4.68 -27.50
CA ALA A 256 5.70 3.46 -26.86
C ALA A 256 4.62 2.92 -25.90
N PRO A 257 4.78 1.73 -25.30
CA PRO A 257 3.82 1.25 -24.29
C PRO A 257 3.62 2.29 -23.18
N ARG A 258 2.36 2.68 -22.94
CA ARG A 258 1.89 3.73 -22.01
C ARG A 258 2.16 5.19 -22.39
N TRP A 259 2.85 5.45 -23.50
CA TRP A 259 3.19 6.81 -23.94
C TRP A 259 2.67 7.06 -25.36
N GLY A 260 1.77 8.02 -25.52
CA GLY A 260 1.23 8.46 -26.79
C GLY A 260 1.28 9.97 -26.94
N THR A 261 0.75 10.47 -28.06
CA THR A 261 0.65 11.89 -28.36
C THR A 261 -0.49 12.12 -29.34
N ASP A 262 -1.07 13.32 -29.33
CA ASP A 262 -1.96 13.83 -30.37
C ASP A 262 -1.23 14.75 -31.37
N GLY A 263 0.10 14.71 -31.39
CA GLY A 263 0.92 15.59 -32.22
C GLY A 263 1.23 16.96 -31.57
N GLU A 264 0.55 17.33 -30.48
CA GLU A 264 0.85 18.53 -29.69
C GLU A 264 1.25 18.18 -28.25
N ASP A 265 0.38 17.45 -27.55
CA ASP A 265 0.55 17.05 -26.15
C ASP A 265 0.98 15.57 -26.06
N LEU A 266 1.69 15.22 -24.99
CA LEU A 266 1.96 13.82 -24.64
C LEU A 266 0.76 13.26 -23.86
N ILE A 267 0.29 12.08 -24.24
CA ILE A 267 -0.82 11.37 -23.59
C ILE A 267 -0.22 10.16 -22.86
N VAL A 268 -0.38 10.11 -21.55
CA VAL A 268 0.26 9.07 -20.73
C VAL A 268 -0.77 8.19 -20.06
N GLN A 269 -0.59 6.87 -20.18
CA GLN A 269 -1.36 5.89 -19.43
C GLN A 269 -0.75 5.71 -18.02
N GLY A 270 -1.35 6.39 -17.05
CA GLY A 270 -1.03 6.32 -15.64
C GLY A 270 -1.65 5.11 -14.94
N GLN A 271 -1.16 4.85 -13.74
CA GLN A 271 -1.62 3.77 -12.88
C GLN A 271 -1.74 4.25 -11.43
N MET A 272 -2.83 3.89 -10.76
CA MET A 272 -3.02 4.12 -9.31
C MET A 272 -3.53 2.86 -8.59
N GLY A 273 -3.27 2.79 -7.29
CA GLY A 273 -3.70 1.68 -6.42
C GLY A 273 -2.70 0.51 -6.37
N SER A 274 -2.55 -0.07 -5.18
CA SER A 274 -1.69 -1.23 -4.91
C SER A 274 -2.46 -2.56 -4.86
N LYS A 275 -3.72 -2.55 -4.40
CA LYS A 275 -4.61 -3.73 -4.34
C LYS A 275 -5.53 -3.84 -5.56
N VAL A 276 -6.06 -2.71 -6.04
CA VAL A 276 -6.89 -2.62 -7.24
C VAL A 276 -6.23 -1.62 -8.17
N VAL A 277 -5.69 -2.11 -9.27
CA VAL A 277 -4.98 -1.28 -10.26
C VAL A 277 -6.01 -0.55 -11.12
N LYS A 278 -6.12 0.77 -10.96
CA LYS A 278 -6.92 1.62 -11.84
C LYS A 278 -6.01 2.30 -12.87
N ILE A 279 -6.31 2.07 -14.14
CA ILE A 279 -5.67 2.76 -15.28
C ILE A 279 -6.40 4.08 -15.51
N TYR A 280 -5.64 5.14 -15.75
CA TYR A 280 -6.16 6.45 -16.15
C TYR A 280 -5.21 7.09 -17.16
N HIS A 281 -5.66 8.13 -17.84
CA HIS A 281 -4.87 8.87 -18.81
C HIS A 281 -4.74 10.32 -18.38
N TYR A 282 -3.64 10.98 -18.75
CA TYR A 282 -3.48 12.42 -18.53
C TYR A 282 -2.57 13.01 -19.59
N LEU A 283 -2.66 14.33 -19.74
CA LEU A 283 -1.88 15.10 -20.69
C LEU A 283 -0.66 15.71 -20.01
N ILE A 284 0.49 15.63 -20.67
CA ILE A 284 1.66 16.45 -20.37
C ILE A 284 1.75 17.52 -21.45
N LYS A 285 1.47 18.75 -21.05
CA LYS A 285 1.50 19.91 -21.93
C LYS A 285 2.92 20.44 -22.13
N ASN A 286 3.18 21.00 -23.31
CA ASN A 286 4.48 21.59 -23.67
C ASN A 286 5.64 20.58 -23.52
N GLY A 287 5.40 19.31 -23.84
CA GLY A 287 6.45 18.30 -23.98
C GLY A 287 7.22 18.53 -25.27
N ASP A 288 8.53 18.31 -25.25
CA ASP A 288 9.34 18.40 -26.47
C ASP A 288 9.25 17.07 -27.23
N LEU A 289 8.26 16.97 -28.13
CA LEU A 289 7.99 15.76 -28.90
C LEU A 289 9.16 15.36 -29.83
N ALA A 290 9.95 16.33 -30.29
CA ALA A 290 11.07 16.08 -31.19
C ALA A 290 12.22 15.34 -30.49
N THR A 291 12.41 15.59 -29.19
CA THR A 291 13.47 14.98 -28.38
C THR A 291 12.94 13.94 -27.38
N PHE A 292 11.65 13.62 -27.45
CA PHE A 292 11.02 12.67 -26.53
C PHE A 292 11.64 11.27 -26.68
N GLN A 293 12.10 10.72 -25.56
CA GLN A 293 12.72 9.42 -25.45
C GLN A 293 12.05 8.61 -24.33
N ARG A 294 11.46 7.48 -24.67
CA ARG A 294 10.99 6.50 -23.69
C ARG A 294 12.17 5.71 -23.12
N LEU A 295 12.35 5.74 -21.80
CA LEU A 295 13.36 4.95 -21.10
C LEU A 295 12.85 3.55 -20.74
N ASN A 296 11.67 3.48 -20.13
CA ASN A 296 10.91 2.23 -19.88
C ASN A 296 9.40 2.53 -19.84
N GLN A 297 8.57 1.59 -19.39
CA GLN A 297 7.13 1.84 -19.29
C GLN A 297 6.77 2.94 -18.28
N ARG A 298 7.66 3.26 -17.33
CA ARG A 298 7.41 4.17 -16.19
C ARG A 298 8.08 5.53 -16.32
N TYR A 299 9.20 5.61 -17.04
CA TYR A 299 10.02 6.79 -17.22
C TYR A 299 10.21 7.11 -18.69
N ALA A 300 10.17 8.40 -18.98
CA ALA A 300 10.55 8.99 -20.26
C ALA A 300 11.29 10.31 -19.99
N LYS A 301 11.98 10.84 -20.99
CA LYS A 301 12.59 12.17 -20.93
C LYS A 301 12.44 12.88 -22.25
N ASP A 302 12.61 14.20 -22.21
CA ASP A 302 12.90 15.03 -23.36
C ASP A 302 14.15 15.88 -23.07
N ALA A 303 14.53 16.76 -23.99
CA ALA A 303 15.70 17.63 -23.82
C ALA A 303 15.59 18.61 -22.63
N LYS A 304 14.39 18.82 -22.07
CA LYS A 304 14.12 19.81 -21.01
C LYS A 304 13.95 19.17 -19.63
N ARG A 305 13.41 17.95 -19.57
CA ARG A 305 12.96 17.30 -18.32
C ARG A 305 12.68 15.81 -18.49
N ALA A 306 12.65 15.11 -17.36
CA ALA A 306 12.23 13.73 -17.28
C ALA A 306 10.82 13.62 -16.68
N TYR A 307 10.20 12.46 -16.89
CA TYR A 307 8.81 12.19 -16.55
C TYR A 307 8.69 10.83 -15.89
N TYR A 308 7.78 10.74 -14.93
CA TYR A 308 7.32 9.49 -14.36
C TYR A 308 5.81 9.32 -14.60
N ILE A 309 5.36 8.08 -14.83
CA ILE A 309 3.98 7.74 -15.25
C ILE A 309 2.84 8.29 -14.40
N THR A 310 3.07 8.81 -13.20
CA THR A 310 2.03 9.46 -12.38
C THR A 310 1.92 10.97 -12.61
N GLY A 311 2.54 11.50 -13.68
CA GLY A 311 2.54 12.91 -14.05
C GLY A 311 3.60 13.75 -13.35
N LYS A 312 4.51 13.11 -12.60
CA LYS A 312 5.62 13.81 -11.98
C LYS A 312 6.63 14.23 -13.04
N THR A 313 6.86 15.53 -13.10
CA THR A 313 7.95 16.13 -13.88
C THR A 313 9.20 16.22 -13.02
N ILE A 314 10.34 15.86 -13.61
CA ILE A 314 11.63 15.79 -12.94
C ILE A 314 12.60 16.71 -13.69
N ARG A 315 13.10 17.72 -13.01
CA ARG A 315 14.26 18.49 -13.48
C ARG A 315 15.51 17.71 -13.09
N TYR A 316 16.34 17.40 -14.08
CA TYR A 316 17.55 16.59 -13.91
C TYR A 316 18.81 17.37 -14.27
N HIS A 317 19.96 16.84 -13.86
CA HIS A 317 21.29 17.38 -14.14
C HIS A 317 22.11 16.38 -14.94
N GLY A 318 22.66 16.81 -16.08
CA GLY A 318 23.49 15.94 -16.92
C GLY A 318 22.67 14.81 -17.56
N ASP A 319 23.12 13.57 -17.45
CA ASP A 319 22.42 12.44 -18.09
C ASP A 319 21.39 11.78 -17.17
N PHE A 320 20.11 11.96 -17.48
CA PHE A 320 19.05 11.21 -16.83
C PHE A 320 18.88 9.82 -17.47
N ARG A 321 19.11 8.77 -16.69
CA ARG A 321 19.07 7.38 -17.13
C ARG A 321 18.45 6.45 -16.09
N LEU A 322 18.04 5.27 -16.53
CA LEU A 322 17.59 4.22 -15.62
C LEU A 322 18.79 3.63 -14.88
N LEU A 323 18.58 3.32 -13.60
CA LEU A 323 19.59 2.62 -12.82
C LEU A 323 19.75 1.18 -13.35
N LYS A 324 20.98 0.72 -13.49
CA LYS A 324 21.27 -0.69 -13.79
C LYS A 324 21.17 -1.52 -12.51
N VAL A 325 20.42 -2.60 -12.55
CA VAL A 325 20.11 -3.47 -11.40
C VAL A 325 20.27 -4.94 -11.76
N TYR A 326 20.47 -5.79 -10.76
CA TYR A 326 20.45 -7.24 -10.95
C TYR A 326 19.00 -7.73 -10.95
N PRO A 327 18.61 -8.67 -11.83
CA PRO A 327 17.24 -9.21 -11.87
C PRO A 327 16.79 -9.79 -10.53
N ARG A 328 15.52 -9.58 -10.18
CA ARG A 328 14.92 -10.09 -8.95
C ARG A 328 14.81 -11.62 -8.99
N GLY A 329 15.10 -12.30 -7.88
CA GLY A 329 14.98 -13.76 -7.75
C GLY A 329 16.16 -14.58 -8.27
N HIS A 330 17.11 -13.99 -9.00
CA HIS A 330 18.25 -14.71 -9.57
C HIS A 330 19.57 -14.52 -8.82
N ILE A 331 19.55 -13.73 -7.74
CA ILE A 331 20.77 -13.44 -6.99
C ILE A 331 21.19 -14.63 -6.12
N PHE A 332 20.31 -15.62 -5.94
CA PHE A 332 20.60 -16.88 -5.26
C PHE A 332 21.16 -17.98 -6.17
N SER A 333 21.32 -17.71 -7.48
CA SER A 333 22.00 -18.64 -8.40
C SER A 333 23.46 -18.23 -8.63
N ASP A 334 24.36 -19.21 -8.69
CA ASP A 334 25.80 -19.02 -8.95
C ASP A 334 26.13 -18.28 -10.26
N THR A 335 25.15 -18.13 -11.15
CA THR A 335 25.31 -17.44 -12.44
C THR A 335 25.01 -15.94 -12.30
N ARG A 336 26.04 -15.10 -12.30
CA ARG A 336 25.88 -13.63 -12.38
C ARG A 336 25.26 -13.23 -13.73
N LEU A 337 23.95 -13.03 -13.74
CA LEU A 337 23.25 -12.47 -14.90
C LEU A 337 23.66 -11.00 -15.15
N PRO A 338 23.64 -10.55 -16.42
CA PRO A 338 23.92 -9.17 -16.75
C PRO A 338 22.88 -8.21 -16.13
N GLN A 339 23.33 -7.03 -15.75
CA GLN A 339 22.44 -6.00 -15.19
C GLN A 339 21.42 -5.52 -16.23
N VAL A 340 20.19 -5.31 -15.77
CA VAL A 340 19.07 -4.79 -16.55
C VAL A 340 18.68 -3.39 -16.10
N ASN A 341 17.92 -2.66 -16.92
CA ASN A 341 17.40 -1.37 -16.51
C ASN A 341 16.32 -1.57 -15.44
N SER A 342 16.39 -0.80 -14.35
CA SER A 342 15.37 -0.80 -13.32
C SER A 342 14.04 -0.30 -13.86
N ASP A 343 12.95 -0.91 -13.42
CA ASP A 343 11.60 -0.38 -13.64
C ASP A 343 11.34 0.87 -12.80
N TYR A 344 11.92 0.95 -11.60
CA TYR A 344 11.52 1.90 -10.56
C TYR A 344 12.56 2.97 -10.27
N PHE A 345 13.83 2.69 -10.52
CA PHE A 345 14.94 3.58 -10.17
C PHE A 345 15.55 4.25 -11.40
N ALA A 346 15.84 5.54 -11.25
CA ALA A 346 16.55 6.36 -12.21
C ALA A 346 17.61 7.20 -11.48
N VAL A 347 18.63 7.64 -12.20
CA VAL A 347 19.69 8.50 -11.69
C VAL A 347 19.97 9.61 -12.68
N ASP A 348 20.45 10.73 -12.17
CA ASP A 348 21.17 11.74 -12.94
C ASP A 348 22.54 11.99 -12.30
N ASP A 349 23.29 12.98 -12.78
CA ASP A 349 24.66 13.25 -12.31
C ASP A 349 24.73 13.76 -10.85
N ARG A 350 23.59 13.98 -10.18
CA ARG A 350 23.53 14.49 -8.79
C ARG A 350 22.59 13.73 -7.88
N TYR A 351 21.55 13.11 -8.42
CA TYR A 351 20.41 12.62 -7.67
C TYR A 351 19.98 11.23 -8.13
N ALA A 352 19.65 10.39 -7.14
CA ALA A 352 18.93 9.14 -7.37
C ALA A 352 17.42 9.34 -7.17
N TYR A 353 16.62 8.58 -7.93
CA TYR A 353 15.16 8.65 -7.94
C TYR A 353 14.55 7.26 -7.79
N CYS A 354 13.48 7.17 -7.00
CA CYS A 354 12.64 5.98 -6.88
C CYS A 354 11.18 6.38 -7.11
N CYS A 355 10.50 5.73 -8.07
CA CYS A 355 9.11 6.03 -8.43
C CYS A 355 8.86 7.53 -8.72
N GLY A 356 9.80 8.17 -9.42
CA GLY A 356 9.78 9.59 -9.78
C GLY A 356 10.01 10.55 -8.61
N LEU A 357 10.40 10.06 -7.43
CA LEU A 357 10.77 10.89 -6.27
C LEU A 357 12.27 10.84 -6.04
N ARG A 358 12.86 12.00 -5.77
CA ARG A 358 14.26 12.09 -5.36
C ARG A 358 14.46 11.36 -4.03
N ILE A 359 15.46 10.48 -3.98
CA ILE A 359 15.92 9.82 -2.76
C ILE A 359 16.72 10.86 -1.96
N LYS A 360 16.30 11.09 -0.72
CA LYS A 360 16.90 12.13 0.11
C LYS A 360 18.35 11.79 0.41
N ASN A 361 19.24 12.77 0.22
CA ASN A 361 20.68 12.69 0.48
C ASN A 361 21.45 11.63 -0.34
N ALA A 362 20.81 10.97 -1.30
CA ALA A 362 21.51 10.05 -2.19
C ALA A 362 22.27 10.83 -3.28
N ASP A 363 23.52 10.43 -3.52
CA ASP A 363 24.32 10.94 -4.63
C ASP A 363 24.06 10.11 -5.90
N GLY A 364 23.47 10.75 -6.92
CA GLY A 364 23.12 10.09 -8.18
C GLY A 364 24.32 9.60 -8.99
N ALA A 365 25.47 10.26 -8.89
CA ALA A 365 26.64 9.92 -9.70
C ALA A 365 27.22 8.55 -9.32
N THR A 366 27.20 8.24 -8.02
CA THR A 366 27.79 7.02 -7.43
C THR A 366 26.74 5.99 -7.02
N PHE A 367 25.44 6.34 -7.12
CA PHE A 367 24.33 5.45 -6.77
C PHE A 367 24.32 4.18 -7.61
N ARG A 368 24.38 3.04 -6.94
CA ARG A 368 24.45 1.71 -7.53
C ARG A 368 23.65 0.70 -6.75
N HIS A 369 23.13 -0.29 -7.45
CA HIS A 369 22.47 -1.44 -6.86
C HIS A 369 23.51 -2.47 -6.40
N ILE A 370 23.36 -2.97 -5.17
CA ILE A 370 24.22 -4.01 -4.61
C ILE A 370 23.59 -5.37 -4.93
N CYS A 371 22.49 -5.69 -4.27
CA CYS A 371 21.72 -6.91 -4.47
C CYS A 371 20.32 -6.74 -3.86
N ASP A 372 19.37 -7.51 -4.36
CA ASP A 372 17.98 -7.57 -3.92
C ASP A 372 17.34 -6.17 -3.77
N ASN A 373 17.14 -5.71 -2.55
CA ASN A 373 16.60 -4.39 -2.26
C ASN A 373 17.65 -3.42 -1.69
N TYR A 374 18.93 -3.78 -1.73
CA TYR A 374 20.04 -2.97 -1.23
C TYR A 374 20.71 -2.15 -2.34
N TYR A 375 20.92 -0.88 -2.05
CA TYR A 375 21.57 0.11 -2.91
C TYR A 375 22.61 0.85 -2.08
N ARG A 376 23.54 1.52 -2.73
CA ARG A 376 24.46 2.45 -2.07
C ARG A 376 24.88 3.57 -2.99
N ASP A 377 25.30 4.67 -2.38
CA ASP A 377 26.25 5.59 -2.99
C ASP A 377 27.61 5.46 -2.27
N ASP A 378 28.49 6.44 -2.43
CA ASP A 378 29.82 6.42 -1.81
C ASP A 378 29.80 6.73 -0.31
N HIS A 379 28.67 7.15 0.26
CA HIS A 379 28.59 7.55 1.67
C HIS A 379 27.49 6.84 2.46
N THR A 380 26.50 6.26 1.79
CA THR A 380 25.29 5.77 2.42
C THR A 380 24.81 4.50 1.74
N VAL A 381 24.37 3.54 2.56
CA VAL A 381 23.68 2.33 2.12
C VAL A 381 22.18 2.56 2.27
N PHE A 382 21.40 2.03 1.34
CA PHE A 382 19.95 2.15 1.32
C PHE A 382 19.29 0.79 1.20
N TYR A 383 18.20 0.60 1.94
CA TYR A 383 17.22 -0.45 1.66
C TYR A 383 16.04 0.18 0.94
N GLN A 384 15.83 -0.24 -0.31
CA GLN A 384 14.94 0.38 -1.29
C GLN A 384 15.27 1.87 -1.49
N ASN A 385 14.52 2.76 -0.87
CA ASN A 385 14.71 4.20 -0.94
C ASN A 385 14.96 4.83 0.44
N LYS A 386 15.25 4.02 1.46
CA LYS A 386 15.51 4.46 2.82
C LYS A 386 16.99 4.27 3.16
N PRO A 387 17.69 5.30 3.65
CA PRO A 387 19.05 5.14 4.14
C PRO A 387 19.07 4.20 5.35
N LEU A 388 20.12 3.40 5.45
CA LEU A 388 20.41 2.50 6.55
C LEU A 388 21.45 3.13 7.46
N ASP A 389 21.30 2.86 8.75
CA ASP A 389 22.30 3.18 9.76
C ASP A 389 23.30 2.02 9.87
N VAL A 390 24.30 2.03 9.00
CA VAL A 390 25.36 1.02 8.91
C VAL A 390 26.68 1.70 8.63
N ASP A 391 27.78 1.04 8.96
CA ASP A 391 29.08 1.42 8.42
C ASP A 391 29.11 1.12 6.91
N ALA A 392 28.94 2.16 6.10
CA ALA A 392 28.84 2.05 4.64
C ALA A 392 30.13 1.53 3.97
N ASP A 393 31.29 1.72 4.61
CA ASP A 393 32.57 1.31 4.05
C ASP A 393 32.78 -0.21 4.17
N SER A 394 32.33 -0.79 5.29
CA SER A 394 32.41 -2.23 5.56
C SER A 394 31.13 -3.00 5.23
N PHE A 395 30.06 -2.32 4.82
CA PHE A 395 28.77 -2.96 4.55
C PHE A 395 28.85 -3.98 3.40
N ILE A 396 28.37 -5.18 3.70
CA ILE A 396 28.18 -6.25 2.72
C ILE A 396 26.72 -6.70 2.69
N ALA A 397 26.26 -7.04 1.49
CA ALA A 397 25.00 -7.72 1.25
C ALA A 397 25.26 -8.79 0.19
N VAL A 398 25.31 -10.04 0.61
CA VAL A 398 25.76 -11.17 -0.21
C VAL A 398 24.72 -12.29 -0.15
N PRO A 399 24.07 -12.59 -1.28
CA PRO A 399 23.29 -13.80 -1.42
C PRO A 399 24.18 -15.03 -1.49
N TRP A 400 23.85 -16.06 -0.71
CA TRP A 400 24.54 -17.33 -0.65
C TRP A 400 23.58 -18.42 -0.15
N ASN A 401 23.54 -19.58 -0.82
CA ASN A 401 22.67 -20.72 -0.49
C ASN A 401 21.20 -20.33 -0.22
N ASP A 402 20.54 -19.68 -1.19
CA ASP A 402 19.15 -19.22 -1.08
C ASP A 402 18.85 -18.26 0.09
N GLN A 403 19.89 -17.65 0.66
CA GLN A 403 19.78 -16.72 1.78
C GLN A 403 20.56 -15.43 1.51
N LEU A 404 20.11 -14.33 2.10
CA LEU A 404 20.81 -13.05 2.04
C LEU A 404 21.53 -12.81 3.35
N PHE A 405 22.85 -12.63 3.28
CA PHE A 405 23.71 -12.25 4.39
C PHE A 405 24.02 -10.77 4.30
N THR A 406 23.61 -10.03 5.32
CA THR A 406 23.79 -8.57 5.38
C THR A 406 24.43 -8.21 6.70
N CYS A 407 25.58 -7.54 6.66
CA CYS A 407 26.27 -7.06 7.86
C CYS A 407 27.19 -5.88 7.52
N ASP A 408 27.68 -5.22 8.56
CA ASP A 408 28.85 -4.35 8.49
C ASP A 408 29.94 -4.88 9.44
N ASP A 409 31.06 -4.17 9.60
CA ASP A 409 32.15 -4.59 10.49
C ASP A 409 31.74 -4.69 11.96
N ASN A 410 30.68 -3.99 12.35
CA ASN A 410 30.25 -3.85 13.73
C ASN A 410 29.14 -4.84 14.09
N ARG A 411 28.27 -5.25 13.14
CA ARG A 411 27.14 -6.14 13.40
C ARG A 411 26.55 -6.84 12.18
N ALA A 412 25.82 -7.92 12.43
CA ALA A 412 24.85 -8.48 11.48
C ALA A 412 23.61 -7.57 11.37
N LEU A 413 23.06 -7.41 10.16
CA LEU A 413 21.84 -6.65 9.91
C LEU A 413 20.61 -7.54 10.00
N GLY A 414 19.61 -7.10 10.76
CA GLY A 414 18.37 -7.86 10.97
C GLY A 414 18.41 -8.84 12.15
N SER A 415 19.54 -8.99 12.84
CA SER A 415 19.60 -9.73 14.10
C SER A 415 19.05 -8.87 15.25
N THR A 416 18.37 -9.51 16.20
CA THR A 416 17.79 -8.86 17.38
C THR A 416 18.83 -8.61 18.46
N GLY A 417 20.04 -8.13 18.14
CA GLY A 417 21.14 -7.87 19.09
C GLY A 417 21.76 -9.10 19.79
N SER A 418 21.15 -10.28 19.63
CA SER A 418 21.61 -11.56 20.16
C SER A 418 21.41 -12.62 19.09
N MET A 419 22.49 -13.28 18.66
CA MET A 419 22.40 -14.34 17.66
C MET A 419 22.18 -15.70 18.34
N GLY A 420 21.07 -16.37 17.98
CA GLY A 420 20.82 -17.74 18.41
C GLY A 420 21.83 -18.71 17.80
N GLN A 421 21.98 -19.91 18.38
CA GLN A 421 22.95 -20.92 17.95
C GLN A 421 22.83 -21.25 16.44
N GLN A 422 21.62 -21.41 15.93
CA GLN A 422 21.36 -21.67 14.52
C GLN A 422 21.83 -20.51 13.61
N GLU A 423 21.66 -19.26 14.05
CA GLU A 423 22.12 -18.10 13.30
C GLU A 423 23.66 -18.02 13.29
N LYS A 424 24.30 -18.36 14.42
CA LYS A 424 25.77 -18.48 14.50
C LYS A 424 26.29 -19.54 13.55
N GLU A 425 25.73 -20.75 13.56
CA GLU A 425 26.12 -21.83 12.65
C GLU A 425 26.00 -21.39 11.18
N ARG A 426 24.87 -20.77 10.83
CA ARG A 426 24.60 -20.24 9.49
C ARG A 426 25.64 -19.19 9.05
N TRP A 427 25.97 -18.21 9.90
CA TRP A 427 27.04 -17.25 9.61
C TRP A 427 28.41 -17.91 9.54
N GLY A 428 28.65 -18.95 10.35
CA GLY A 428 29.89 -19.70 10.36
C GLY A 428 30.16 -20.45 9.06
N GLU A 429 29.14 -21.10 8.50
CA GLU A 429 29.24 -21.72 7.18
C GLU A 429 29.56 -20.68 6.08
N PHE A 430 28.87 -19.54 6.09
CA PHE A 430 29.11 -18.46 5.13
C PHE A 430 30.54 -17.92 5.21
N PHE A 431 31.03 -17.62 6.41
CA PHE A 431 32.39 -17.09 6.61
C PHE A 431 33.50 -18.14 6.49
N ALA A 432 33.17 -19.43 6.55
CA ALA A 432 34.09 -20.51 6.19
C ALA A 432 34.29 -20.55 4.67
N ALA A 433 33.20 -20.40 3.90
CA ALA A 433 33.24 -20.37 2.44
C ALA A 433 33.78 -19.05 1.87
N HIS A 434 33.48 -17.92 2.51
CA HIS A 434 33.87 -16.58 2.07
C HIS A 434 34.66 -15.81 3.16
N PRO A 435 35.92 -16.22 3.44
CA PRO A 435 36.72 -15.63 4.50
C PRO A 435 37.03 -14.13 4.31
N GLU A 436 36.99 -13.63 3.08
CA GLU A 436 37.20 -12.22 2.72
C GLU A 436 36.13 -11.29 3.30
N TYR A 437 34.93 -11.81 3.59
CA TYR A 437 33.83 -11.03 4.14
C TYR A 437 33.79 -11.02 5.67
N ARG A 438 34.76 -11.64 6.36
CA ARG A 438 34.75 -11.79 7.83
C ARG A 438 34.82 -10.45 8.56
N PRO A 439 33.72 -10.01 9.18
CA PRO A 439 33.66 -8.73 9.86
C PRO A 439 34.33 -8.82 11.24
N ARG A 440 34.60 -7.67 11.85
CA ARG A 440 35.22 -7.63 13.18
C ARG A 440 34.35 -8.28 14.25
N TRP A 441 33.02 -8.10 14.18
CA TRP A 441 32.11 -8.69 15.16
C TRP A 441 32.13 -10.23 15.17
N TRP A 442 32.30 -10.88 14.01
CA TRP A 442 32.39 -12.34 13.91
C TRP A 442 33.62 -12.89 14.64
N ARG A 443 34.75 -12.18 14.58
CA ARG A 443 35.96 -12.54 15.31
C ARG A 443 35.76 -12.47 16.82
N ARG A 444 35.02 -11.47 17.30
CA ARG A 444 34.73 -11.35 18.74
C ARG A 444 33.79 -12.47 19.21
N LEU A 445 32.82 -12.85 18.38
CA LEU A 445 31.81 -13.85 18.70
C LEU A 445 32.37 -15.28 18.89
N ASN A 446 33.30 -15.70 18.03
CA ASN A 446 33.76 -17.10 17.94
C ASN A 446 34.80 -17.53 19.00
N HIS A 447 35.20 -16.63 19.90
CA HIS A 447 36.34 -16.89 20.79
C HIS A 447 35.97 -17.18 22.25
N VAL A 448 34.70 -17.17 22.66
CA VAL A 448 34.39 -17.22 24.10
C VAL A 448 33.00 -17.79 24.41
N GLU A 449 32.93 -18.75 25.34
CA GLU A 449 31.70 -19.24 25.98
C GLU A 449 31.04 -18.15 26.85
N ASP A 450 29.72 -18.21 26.98
CA ASP A 450 28.95 -17.31 27.84
C ASP A 450 29.41 -17.45 29.30
N GLU A 451 29.44 -16.33 30.02
CA GLU A 451 29.84 -16.32 31.42
C GLU A 451 28.70 -16.81 32.32
N ALA A 452 29.06 -17.56 33.37
CA ALA A 452 28.08 -18.03 34.33
C ALA A 452 27.35 -16.83 34.97
N PRO A 453 26.01 -16.86 35.16
CA PRO A 453 25.26 -15.74 35.72
C PRO A 453 25.81 -15.24 37.06
N ALA A 454 26.39 -16.13 37.87
CA ALA A 454 26.99 -15.81 39.16
C ALA A 454 28.26 -14.94 39.07
N SER A 455 28.92 -14.86 37.90
CA SER A 455 30.11 -14.01 37.70
C SER A 455 29.78 -12.64 37.10
N LEU A 456 28.51 -12.35 36.80
CA LEU A 456 28.09 -11.10 36.17
C LEU A 456 27.84 -10.01 37.23
N ARG A 457 28.31 -8.79 36.96
CA ARG A 457 28.05 -7.61 37.79
C ARG A 457 26.75 -6.94 37.35
N GLU A 458 25.80 -6.74 38.26
CA GLU A 458 24.59 -5.98 37.96
C GLU A 458 24.91 -4.49 37.70
N ILE A 459 24.36 -3.95 36.60
CA ILE A 459 24.50 -2.54 36.21
C ILE A 459 23.18 -1.78 36.42
N GLY A 460 22.05 -2.48 36.47
CA GLY A 460 20.71 -1.92 36.66
C GLY A 460 19.86 -1.94 35.39
N GLN A 461 18.55 -1.67 35.53
CA GLN A 461 17.57 -1.72 34.44
C GLN A 461 17.60 -3.04 33.65
N GLY A 462 17.85 -4.17 34.32
CA GLY A 462 17.93 -5.49 33.68
C GLY A 462 19.30 -5.83 33.05
N PHE A 463 20.27 -4.90 33.07
CA PHE A 463 21.61 -5.12 32.53
C PHE A 463 22.58 -5.72 33.56
N GLN A 464 23.44 -6.60 33.05
CA GLN A 464 24.57 -7.19 33.77
C GLN A 464 25.82 -7.12 32.87
N ALA A 465 27.00 -6.97 33.46
CA ALA A 465 28.26 -6.97 32.72
C ALA A 465 29.23 -8.04 33.24
N GLY A 466 29.80 -8.77 32.28
CA GLY A 466 31.06 -9.50 32.40
C GLY A 466 32.04 -8.96 31.37
N ARG A 467 32.64 -9.85 30.56
CA ARG A 467 33.32 -9.45 29.31
C ARG A 467 32.35 -9.01 28.22
N TRP A 468 31.08 -9.36 28.38
CA TRP A 468 29.96 -8.98 27.53
C TRP A 468 28.87 -8.29 28.34
N LEU A 469 27.99 -7.57 27.64
CA LEU A 469 26.75 -7.10 28.24
C LEU A 469 25.69 -8.19 28.13
N TYR A 470 24.87 -8.26 29.16
CA TYR A 470 23.72 -9.14 29.23
C TYR A 470 22.52 -8.30 29.61
N PHE A 471 21.36 -8.61 29.02
CA PHE A 471 20.08 -8.03 29.39
C PHE A 471 19.11 -9.18 29.70
N HIS A 472 18.63 -9.24 30.94
CA HIS A 472 17.84 -10.37 31.44
C HIS A 472 18.47 -11.74 31.14
N GLN A 473 19.77 -11.88 31.43
CA GLN A 473 20.58 -13.10 31.20
C GLN A 473 20.83 -13.44 29.71
N GLN A 474 20.32 -12.65 28.78
CA GLN A 474 20.60 -12.79 27.36
C GLN A 474 21.81 -11.94 26.97
N ARG A 475 22.82 -12.55 26.34
CA ARG A 475 24.02 -11.85 25.87
C ARG A 475 23.68 -10.87 24.75
N LEU A 476 24.27 -9.67 24.81
CA LEU A 476 24.18 -8.64 23.78
C LEU A 476 25.49 -8.62 22.99
N ASP A 477 25.44 -9.03 21.73
CA ASP A 477 26.61 -9.21 20.87
C ASP A 477 27.05 -7.90 20.17
N ASP A 478 26.15 -6.91 20.12
CA ASP A 478 26.29 -5.68 19.35
C ASP A 478 26.49 -4.42 20.23
N MET A 479 26.80 -4.61 21.51
CA MET A 479 27.07 -3.54 22.47
C MET A 479 28.47 -3.60 23.08
N ASP A 480 29.10 -2.45 23.25
CA ASP A 480 30.44 -2.29 23.82
C ASP A 480 30.39 -2.11 25.33
N VAL A 481 30.97 -3.06 26.08
CA VAL A 481 30.93 -3.08 27.55
C VAL A 481 31.66 -1.90 28.17
N GLU A 482 32.79 -1.49 27.59
CA GLU A 482 33.67 -0.46 28.18
C GLU A 482 33.05 0.94 28.13
N SER A 483 32.39 1.26 27.03
CA SER A 483 31.74 2.56 26.84
C SER A 483 30.28 2.60 27.31
N PHE A 484 29.68 1.47 27.68
CA PHE A 484 28.27 1.39 28.03
C PHE A 484 27.86 2.31 29.18
N ARG A 485 26.72 3.01 29.01
CA ARG A 485 26.09 3.84 30.04
C ARG A 485 24.58 3.70 30.03
N LEU A 486 24.00 3.66 31.22
CA LEU A 486 22.58 3.97 31.42
C LEU A 486 22.40 5.48 31.38
N LEU A 487 21.46 5.95 30.55
CA LEU A 487 21.27 7.37 30.26
C LEU A 487 20.04 7.93 30.98
N THR A 488 18.95 7.17 30.93
CA THR A 488 17.69 7.43 31.62
C THR A 488 17.13 6.09 32.10
N PRO A 489 16.01 6.05 32.86
CA PRO A 489 15.34 4.78 33.17
C PRO A 489 14.95 3.96 31.93
N TYR A 490 14.90 4.59 30.75
CA TYR A 490 14.41 3.97 29.52
C TYR A 490 15.42 3.96 28.39
N LEU A 491 16.59 4.61 28.54
CA LEU A 491 17.58 4.75 27.48
C LEU A 491 18.96 4.32 27.97
N CYS A 492 19.70 3.66 27.11
CA CYS A 492 21.12 3.35 27.30
C CYS A 492 21.90 3.68 26.02
N GLY A 493 23.22 3.61 26.11
CA GLY A 493 24.10 3.83 24.98
C GLY A 493 25.49 3.28 25.21
N ASP A 494 26.24 3.17 24.13
CA ASP A 494 27.66 2.84 24.10
C ASP A 494 28.34 3.65 22.97
N ARG A 495 29.60 3.33 22.65
CA ARG A 495 30.35 3.96 21.54
C ARG A 495 29.72 3.74 20.16
N PHE A 496 28.82 2.77 20.02
CA PHE A 496 28.17 2.43 18.76
C PHE A 496 26.82 3.14 18.62
N GLY A 497 26.11 3.45 19.70
CA GLY A 497 24.83 4.12 19.54
C GLY A 497 24.08 4.44 20.82
N LEU A 498 22.85 4.90 20.61
CA LEU A 498 21.84 5.08 21.66
C LEU A 498 20.66 4.15 21.41
N TYR A 499 20.13 3.59 22.50
CA TYR A 499 19.17 2.49 22.49
C TYR A 499 18.02 2.76 23.45
N LEU A 500 16.83 2.31 23.06
CA LEU A 500 15.65 2.23 23.92
C LEU A 500 15.68 0.91 24.69
N ILE A 501 15.60 0.98 26.01
CA ILE A 501 15.45 -0.18 26.89
C ILE A 501 13.98 -0.64 26.79
N PRO A 502 13.70 -1.90 26.39
CA PRO A 502 12.33 -2.37 26.25
C PRO A 502 11.67 -2.47 27.63
N PHE A 503 10.55 -1.77 27.79
CA PHE A 503 9.73 -1.81 29.01
C PHE A 503 8.40 -2.53 28.68
N HIS A 504 8.11 -3.65 29.37
CA HIS A 504 6.84 -4.40 29.29
C HIS A 504 6.49 -5.04 27.92
N ASN A 505 7.48 -5.38 27.08
CA ASN A 505 7.23 -6.16 25.87
C ASN A 505 7.86 -7.56 25.97
N PRO A 506 7.10 -8.62 26.27
CA PRO A 506 7.63 -9.98 26.40
C PRO A 506 8.22 -10.55 25.08
N GLU A 507 7.95 -9.94 23.93
CA GLU A 507 8.52 -10.34 22.64
C GLU A 507 9.84 -9.61 22.31
N LYS A 508 10.14 -8.48 22.96
CA LYS A 508 11.38 -7.70 22.73
C LYS A 508 12.29 -7.80 23.95
N ASN A 509 13.20 -8.76 23.93
CA ASN A 509 14.17 -9.02 25.00
C ASN A 509 15.54 -8.37 24.75
N VAL A 510 15.63 -7.33 23.91
CA VAL A 510 16.89 -6.60 23.68
C VAL A 510 16.65 -5.09 23.50
N PRO A 511 17.63 -4.25 23.85
CA PRO A 511 17.59 -2.81 23.56
C PRO A 511 17.47 -2.50 22.06
N GLU A 512 16.63 -1.52 21.71
CA GLU A 512 16.39 -1.13 20.32
C GLU A 512 17.15 0.16 19.97
N ARG A 513 18.13 0.07 19.07
CA ARG A 513 18.93 1.24 18.64
C ARG A 513 18.07 2.24 17.88
N PHE A 514 18.19 3.52 18.24
CA PHE A 514 17.53 4.63 17.53
C PHE A 514 18.49 5.71 17.02
N SER A 515 19.73 5.74 17.53
CA SER A 515 20.77 6.65 17.04
C SER A 515 22.10 5.94 16.89
N ALA A 516 22.86 6.38 15.88
CA ALA A 516 24.21 5.93 15.59
C ALA A 516 25.30 6.69 16.34
N GLN A 517 24.93 7.75 17.04
CA GLN A 517 25.88 8.60 17.72
C GLN A 517 26.36 7.93 19.00
N PRO A 518 27.66 8.06 19.33
CA PRO A 518 28.21 7.47 20.54
C PRO A 518 27.60 8.11 21.79
N VAL A 519 27.53 7.33 22.85
CA VAL A 519 26.94 7.70 24.14
C VAL A 519 27.51 8.97 24.74
N GLU A 520 28.78 9.30 24.48
CA GLU A 520 29.42 10.53 24.96
C GLU A 520 28.79 11.80 24.39
N ARG A 521 28.06 11.70 23.28
CA ARG A 521 27.34 12.84 22.69
C ARG A 521 25.94 13.04 23.28
N PHE A 522 25.44 12.08 24.05
CA PHE A 522 24.14 12.18 24.68
C PHE A 522 24.09 13.32 25.70
N ARG A 523 23.09 14.19 25.58
CA ARG A 523 22.80 15.25 26.54
C ARG A 523 21.30 15.44 26.70
N LEU A 524 20.82 15.41 27.95
CA LEU A 524 19.47 15.84 28.28
C LEU A 524 19.34 17.36 28.04
N LEU A 525 18.22 17.76 27.45
CA LEU A 525 17.90 19.17 27.19
C LEU A 525 16.82 19.70 28.16
N ASP A 526 16.23 18.83 28.98
CA ASP A 526 15.30 19.17 30.05
C ASP A 526 15.34 18.21 31.23
N TYR A 527 14.75 18.64 32.34
CA TYR A 527 14.60 17.84 33.55
C TYR A 527 13.52 16.76 33.40
N SER A 528 12.49 17.02 32.59
CA SER A 528 11.42 16.05 32.30
C SER A 528 11.85 14.92 31.37
N GLN A 529 13.11 14.90 30.93
CA GLN A 529 13.70 13.89 30.02
C GLN A 529 12.89 13.71 28.73
N THR A 530 12.15 14.74 28.33
CA THR A 530 11.32 14.75 27.13
C THR A 530 12.16 15.11 25.92
N TYR A 531 13.11 16.03 26.08
CA TYR A 531 14.02 16.45 25.03
C TYR A 531 15.46 16.09 25.37
N PHE A 532 16.16 15.53 24.40
CA PHE A 532 17.58 15.25 24.51
C PHE A 532 18.24 15.35 23.14
N THR A 533 19.56 15.32 23.10
CA THR A 533 20.33 15.30 21.86
C THR A 533 21.37 14.20 21.91
N ASP A 534 21.68 13.67 20.73
CA ASP A 534 22.79 12.77 20.47
C ASP A 534 24.01 13.51 19.90
N GLY A 535 24.02 14.85 20.01
CA GLY A 535 25.05 15.73 19.48
C GLY A 535 24.88 16.12 18.01
N ALA A 536 24.00 15.45 17.27
CA ALA A 536 23.69 15.77 15.86
C ALA A 536 22.22 16.14 15.66
N THR A 537 21.33 15.48 16.38
CA THR A 537 19.87 15.55 16.27
C THR A 537 19.26 15.87 17.63
N VAL A 538 18.17 16.64 17.61
CA VAL A 538 17.29 16.79 18.79
C VAL A 538 16.21 15.73 18.73
N TRP A 539 16.06 14.98 19.81
CA TRP A 539 15.09 13.91 19.98
C TRP A 539 14.00 14.32 20.96
N CYS A 540 12.80 13.79 20.76
CA CYS A 540 11.65 13.95 21.62
C CYS A 540 11.17 12.56 22.06
N HIS A 541 11.07 12.30 23.37
CA HIS A 541 10.65 11.03 23.94
C HIS A 541 9.51 11.27 24.94
N THR A 542 8.28 11.15 24.45
CA THR A 542 7.06 11.42 25.23
C THR A 542 6.42 10.17 25.79
N ILE A 543 6.56 9.06 25.08
CA ILE A 543 6.00 7.76 25.45
C ILE A 543 7.18 6.84 25.65
N PHE A 544 7.46 6.48 26.90
CA PHE A 544 8.72 5.86 27.33
C PHE A 544 8.99 4.45 26.76
N TYR A 545 7.98 3.81 26.17
CA TYR A 545 8.07 2.49 25.53
C TYR A 545 8.02 2.57 24.00
N HIS A 546 8.08 3.78 23.43
CA HIS A 546 8.23 4.00 21.99
C HIS A 546 9.59 4.58 21.67
N LEU A 547 10.12 4.26 20.49
CA LEU A 547 11.37 4.86 20.04
C LEU A 547 11.28 6.40 20.09
N PRO A 548 12.33 7.07 20.60
CA PRO A 548 12.44 8.52 20.52
C PRO A 548 12.27 9.03 19.09
N GLN A 549 11.61 10.19 18.96
CA GLN A 549 11.33 10.79 17.66
C GLN A 549 12.29 11.94 17.36
N ALA A 550 12.97 11.88 16.22
CA ALA A 550 13.80 12.98 15.74
C ALA A 550 12.96 14.21 15.38
N ILE A 551 13.29 15.37 15.96
CA ILE A 551 12.64 16.64 15.66
C ILE A 551 13.22 17.20 14.36
N LYS A 552 12.42 17.15 13.30
CA LYS A 552 12.83 17.66 11.99
C LYS A 552 13.03 19.18 12.02
N LYS A 553 14.16 19.64 11.47
CA LYS A 553 14.54 21.06 11.35
C LYS A 553 14.79 21.79 12.68
N ALA A 554 14.95 21.07 13.78
CA ALA A 554 15.41 21.68 15.01
C ALA A 554 16.82 22.27 14.82
N ASP A 555 17.00 23.53 15.19
CA ASP A 555 18.31 24.14 15.30
C ASP A 555 18.93 23.77 16.65
N LEU A 556 19.79 22.75 16.64
CA LEU A 556 20.40 22.21 17.86
C LEU A 556 21.12 23.27 18.70
N ALA A 557 21.79 24.23 18.05
CA ALA A 557 22.60 25.24 18.73
C ALA A 557 21.77 26.22 19.58
N SER A 558 20.53 26.51 19.17
CA SER A 558 19.62 27.43 19.87
C SER A 558 18.45 26.73 20.57
N PHE A 559 18.38 25.40 20.50
CA PHE A 559 17.27 24.65 21.07
C PHE A 559 17.27 24.74 22.60
N LYS A 560 16.13 25.13 23.16
CA LYS A 560 15.91 25.24 24.60
C LYS A 560 14.54 24.69 24.97
N SER A 561 14.50 23.79 25.95
CA SER A 561 13.25 23.35 26.57
C SER A 561 12.79 24.35 27.63
N TYR A 562 11.47 24.44 27.81
CA TYR A 562 10.79 25.24 28.83
C TYR A 562 9.91 24.34 29.72
N ASP A 563 10.25 23.04 29.79
CA ASP A 563 9.49 21.99 30.47
C ASP A 563 8.04 21.87 29.98
N TYR A 564 7.24 21.00 30.62
CA TYR A 564 5.82 20.76 30.27
C TYR A 564 5.60 20.44 28.78
N GLY A 565 6.60 19.87 28.12
CA GLY A 565 6.59 19.54 26.69
C GLY A 565 6.88 20.72 25.74
N TRP A 566 7.04 21.95 26.24
CA TRP A 566 7.36 23.12 25.42
C TRP A 566 8.86 23.25 25.16
N ALA A 567 9.21 23.60 23.93
CA ALA A 567 10.57 23.95 23.56
C ALA A 567 10.58 25.02 22.46
N ARG A 568 11.70 25.71 22.29
CA ARG A 568 11.90 26.70 21.23
C ARG A 568 13.33 26.64 20.73
N ASP A 569 13.51 26.84 19.43
CA ASP A 569 14.78 27.25 18.84
C ASP A 569 14.67 28.65 18.21
N LYS A 570 15.72 29.14 17.54
CA LYS A 570 15.73 30.48 16.94
C LYS A 570 14.64 30.72 15.87
N THR A 571 14.02 29.66 15.37
CA THR A 571 13.06 29.68 14.25
C THR A 571 11.66 29.18 14.59
N HIS A 572 11.52 28.23 15.52
CA HIS A 572 10.26 27.53 15.76
C HIS A 572 9.98 27.35 17.25
N VAL A 573 8.68 27.25 17.56
CA VAL A 573 8.17 26.75 18.84
C VAL A 573 7.66 25.32 18.66
N TYR A 574 7.98 24.46 19.61
CA TYR A 574 7.65 23.04 19.62
C TYR A 574 6.80 22.71 20.85
N TYR A 575 5.83 21.80 20.67
CA TYR A 575 5.20 21.07 21.76
C TYR A 575 5.33 19.58 21.48
N HIS A 576 5.98 18.85 22.37
CA HIS A 576 6.33 17.43 22.20
C HIS A 576 6.88 17.13 20.80
N GLY A 577 7.87 17.93 20.36
CA GLY A 577 8.54 17.80 19.07
C GLY A 577 7.74 18.29 17.85
N SER A 578 6.47 18.66 18.03
CA SER A 578 5.62 19.17 16.93
C SER A 578 5.68 20.68 16.82
N ILE A 579 5.99 21.19 15.62
CA ILE A 579 6.05 22.64 15.33
C ILE A 579 4.66 23.30 15.47
N LYS A 580 4.61 24.42 16.18
CA LYS A 580 3.44 25.29 16.31
C LYS A 580 3.59 26.52 15.42
N LYS A 581 3.09 26.41 14.19
CA LYS A 581 3.26 27.44 13.13
C LYS A 581 2.62 28.78 13.46
N ASP A 582 1.59 28.78 14.29
CA ASP A 582 0.88 30.01 14.70
C ASP A 582 1.68 30.81 15.75
N LEU A 583 2.67 30.19 16.40
CA LEU A 583 3.49 30.83 17.42
C LEU A 583 4.81 31.31 16.84
N SER A 584 5.10 32.59 17.04
CA SER A 584 6.39 33.18 16.69
C SER A 584 7.46 32.81 17.72
N ALA A 585 8.57 32.22 17.31
CA ALA A 585 9.68 31.88 18.21
C ALA A 585 10.14 33.10 19.03
N ALA A 586 10.32 34.26 18.40
CA ALA A 586 10.82 35.45 19.08
C ALA A 586 9.86 36.04 20.12
N GLN A 587 8.54 35.87 19.93
CA GLN A 587 7.50 36.55 20.71
C GLN A 587 6.72 35.61 21.64
N THR A 588 7.06 34.32 21.68
CA THR A 588 6.35 33.36 22.52
C THR A 588 6.90 33.34 23.94
N HIS A 589 5.98 33.40 24.89
CA HIS A 589 6.18 33.23 26.33
C HIS A 589 5.63 31.87 26.78
N PHE A 590 6.26 31.26 27.79
CA PHE A 590 5.92 29.93 28.30
C PHE A 590 5.62 29.98 29.78
N HIS A 591 4.51 29.38 30.21
CA HIS A 591 4.11 29.24 31.61
C HIS A 591 3.42 27.90 31.83
N GLY A 592 4.12 26.96 32.45
CA GLY A 592 3.59 25.61 32.66
C GLY A 592 3.16 24.96 31.35
N ILE A 593 1.92 24.46 31.32
CA ILE A 593 1.34 23.83 30.11
C ILE A 593 0.94 24.85 29.03
N TYR A 594 1.08 26.15 29.30
CA TYR A 594 0.67 27.23 28.41
C TYR A 594 1.85 27.84 27.63
N ALA A 595 1.56 28.24 26.41
CA ALA A 595 2.42 29.12 25.61
C ALA A 595 1.56 30.20 24.96
N TYR A 596 2.05 31.44 24.90
CA TYR A 596 1.29 32.52 24.30
C TYR A 596 2.17 33.57 23.61
N ASP A 597 1.57 34.27 22.65
CA ASP A 597 2.10 35.48 22.04
C ASP A 597 1.04 36.61 22.12
N GLN A 598 1.18 37.67 21.32
CA GLN A 598 0.26 38.80 21.31
C GLN A 598 -1.19 38.46 20.93
N ARG A 599 -1.45 37.34 20.24
CA ARG A 599 -2.75 36.99 19.66
C ARG A 599 -3.19 35.56 19.93
N HIS A 600 -2.28 34.71 20.38
CA HIS A 600 -2.49 33.28 20.47
C HIS A 600 -2.18 32.79 21.88
N LEU A 601 -3.11 32.03 22.45
CA LEU A 601 -2.90 31.25 23.67
C LEU A 601 -3.02 29.78 23.33
N PHE A 602 -2.03 28.99 23.74
CA PHE A 602 -1.98 27.55 23.60
C PHE A 602 -1.94 26.88 24.97
N CYS A 603 -2.56 25.72 25.08
CA CYS A 603 -2.54 24.82 26.23
C CYS A 603 -2.31 23.40 25.73
N HIS A 604 -1.32 22.68 26.27
CA HIS A 604 -0.94 21.34 25.80
C HIS A 604 -0.77 21.26 24.25
N GLY A 605 -0.14 22.29 23.68
CA GLY A 605 0.06 22.39 22.23
C GLY A 605 -1.21 22.59 21.40
N LYS A 606 -2.38 22.82 22.01
CA LYS A 606 -3.65 23.13 21.33
C LYS A 606 -4.04 24.58 21.54
N ARG A 607 -4.55 25.24 20.50
CA ARG A 607 -5.01 26.62 20.57
C ARG A 607 -6.26 26.74 21.44
N VAL A 608 -6.24 27.68 22.38
CA VAL A 608 -7.39 28.08 23.19
C VAL A 608 -8.14 29.19 22.44
N LYS A 609 -9.44 29.02 22.22
CA LYS A 609 -10.26 29.98 21.47
C LYS A 609 -10.87 31.00 22.44
N ILE A 610 -10.10 32.02 22.79
CA ILE A 610 -10.53 33.13 23.64
C ILE A 610 -9.82 34.40 23.23
N ASP A 611 -10.53 35.52 23.30
CA ASP A 611 -9.95 36.85 23.08
C ASP A 611 -9.30 37.33 24.38
N PHE A 612 -8.11 37.89 24.25
CA PHE A 612 -7.32 38.44 25.36
C PHE A 612 -6.32 39.48 24.83
N THR A 613 -5.83 40.32 25.74
CA THR A 613 -4.57 41.06 25.59
C THR A 613 -3.52 40.43 26.50
N PRO A 614 -2.22 40.39 26.12
CA PRO A 614 -1.18 39.75 26.95
C PRO A 614 -1.15 40.23 28.40
N GLU A 615 -1.46 41.50 28.64
CA GLU A 615 -1.51 42.13 29.96
C GLU A 615 -2.65 41.60 30.84
N GLU A 616 -3.69 41.01 30.24
CA GLU A 616 -4.79 40.36 30.96
C GLU A 616 -4.45 38.95 31.41
N LEU A 617 -3.39 38.33 30.88
CA LEU A 617 -3.01 36.96 31.23
C LEU A 617 -2.21 36.92 32.53
N HIS A 618 -2.75 36.23 33.52
CA HIS A 618 -2.04 35.93 34.76
C HIS A 618 -2.01 34.41 34.99
N PHE A 619 -0.84 33.86 35.29
CA PHE A 619 -0.63 32.41 35.45
C PHE A 619 -0.34 32.08 36.91
N PRO A 620 -1.38 31.96 37.77
CA PRO A 620 -1.17 31.72 39.19
C PRO A 620 -0.68 30.29 39.49
N HIS A 621 -0.70 29.39 38.50
CA HIS A 621 -0.29 27.98 38.61
C HIS A 621 0.07 27.39 37.24
N PRO A 622 0.94 26.37 37.12
CA PRO A 622 1.30 25.77 35.83
C PRO A 622 0.12 25.21 35.01
N PHE A 623 -1.01 24.92 35.67
CA PHE A 623 -2.24 24.41 35.06
C PHE A 623 -3.39 25.43 35.04
N PHE A 624 -3.18 26.66 35.52
CA PHE A 624 -4.24 27.68 35.54
C PHE A 624 -3.79 28.97 34.85
N VAL A 625 -4.72 29.55 34.10
CA VAL A 625 -4.59 30.90 33.56
C VAL A 625 -5.84 31.70 33.89
N MET A 626 -5.62 32.91 34.38
CA MET A 626 -6.64 33.91 34.64
C MET A 626 -6.60 34.93 33.49
N ILE A 627 -7.78 35.30 32.99
CA ILE A 627 -7.93 36.27 31.90
C ILE A 627 -8.72 37.45 32.45
N GLY A 628 -7.99 38.55 32.67
CA GLY A 628 -8.45 39.69 33.46
C GLY A 628 -8.84 39.26 34.88
N GLN A 629 -9.81 39.94 35.47
CA GLN A 629 -10.31 39.65 36.82
C GLN A 629 -11.58 38.77 36.83
N LYS A 630 -11.98 38.19 35.69
CA LYS A 630 -13.32 37.62 35.50
C LYS A 630 -13.34 36.14 35.14
N LYS A 631 -12.28 35.61 34.53
CA LYS A 631 -12.25 34.23 34.02
C LYS A 631 -11.03 33.50 34.55
N LEU A 632 -11.25 32.27 35.00
CA LEU A 632 -10.20 31.33 35.39
C LEU A 632 -10.36 30.08 34.52
N LEU A 633 -9.29 29.67 33.86
CA LEU A 633 -9.20 28.41 33.14
C LEU A 633 -8.27 27.47 33.91
N CYS A 634 -8.65 26.20 34.02
CA CYS A 634 -7.74 25.10 34.34
C CYS A 634 -7.53 24.31 33.05
N GLU A 635 -6.28 24.14 32.64
CA GLU A 635 -5.94 23.78 31.27
C GLU A 635 -6.67 24.71 30.27
N ARG A 636 -7.53 24.14 29.42
CA ARG A 636 -8.34 24.87 28.44
C ARG A 636 -9.80 25.06 28.87
N TYR A 637 -10.16 24.65 30.08
CA TYR A 637 -11.55 24.56 30.55
C TYR A 637 -11.84 25.64 31.58
N THR A 638 -12.99 26.29 31.44
CA THR A 638 -13.44 27.32 32.40
C THR A 638 -13.78 26.68 33.74
N VAL A 639 -13.19 27.20 34.81
CA VAL A 639 -13.52 26.83 36.18
C VAL A 639 -14.60 27.77 36.70
N SER A 640 -15.60 27.23 37.40
CA SER A 640 -16.64 28.04 38.04
C SER A 640 -16.04 28.91 39.14
N ALA A 641 -15.89 30.20 38.87
CA ALA A 641 -15.34 31.17 39.83
C ALA A 641 -16.42 31.83 40.72
N ARG A 642 -17.64 31.29 40.79
CA ARG A 642 -18.77 31.92 41.53
C ARG A 642 -18.47 32.11 43.03
N ARG A 643 -17.62 31.25 43.60
CA ARG A 643 -17.21 31.26 45.01
C ARG A 643 -15.70 31.50 45.18
N ILE A 644 -15.03 32.01 44.14
CA ILE A 644 -13.59 32.27 44.16
C ILE A 644 -13.38 33.75 43.87
N HIS A 645 -12.76 34.47 44.80
CA HIS A 645 -12.35 35.84 44.61
C HIS A 645 -11.06 35.90 43.78
N LEU A 646 -11.23 35.86 42.45
CA LEU A 646 -10.14 35.83 41.48
C LEU A 646 -9.06 36.92 41.68
N PRO A 647 -9.37 38.19 41.99
CA PRO A 647 -8.34 39.22 42.13
C PRO A 647 -7.30 38.98 43.23
N THR A 648 -7.62 38.11 44.21
CA THR A 648 -6.70 37.77 45.33
C THR A 648 -6.31 36.30 45.34
N LEU A 649 -6.67 35.55 44.28
CA LEU A 649 -6.38 34.13 44.22
C LEU A 649 -4.88 33.90 44.08
N THR A 650 -4.31 33.13 45.00
CA THR A 650 -2.89 32.78 45.02
C THR A 650 -2.74 31.29 45.31
N PHE A 651 -1.90 30.59 44.54
CA PHE A 651 -1.53 29.21 44.86
C PHE A 651 -0.42 29.22 45.90
N LEU A 652 -0.62 28.45 46.97
CA LEU A 652 0.33 28.27 48.06
C LEU A 652 1.37 27.19 47.73
N ASN A 653 0.94 26.15 47.00
CA ASN A 653 1.77 25.14 46.37
C ASN A 653 1.00 24.53 45.17
N HIS A 654 1.39 23.35 44.69
CA HIS A 654 0.71 22.68 43.58
C HIS A 654 -0.76 22.34 43.86
N TYR A 655 -1.11 22.04 45.12
CA TYR A 655 -2.43 21.51 45.47
C TYR A 655 -3.30 22.46 46.30
N PHE A 656 -2.74 23.46 46.97
CA PHE A 656 -3.48 24.36 47.84
C PHE A 656 -3.42 25.79 47.32
N ALA A 657 -4.55 26.49 47.37
CA ALA A 657 -4.67 27.89 46.98
C ALA A 657 -5.51 28.65 48.01
N ARG A 658 -5.43 29.98 48.00
CA ARG A 658 -6.27 30.85 48.83
C ARG A 658 -6.70 32.08 48.08
N ASP A 659 -7.87 32.59 48.42
CA ASP A 659 -8.29 33.96 48.11
C ASP A 659 -8.41 34.77 49.40
N ARG A 660 -8.99 35.99 49.37
CA ARG A 660 -9.12 36.83 50.57
C ARG A 660 -9.93 36.22 51.73
N ASN A 661 -10.77 35.23 51.47
CA ASN A 661 -11.77 34.72 52.42
C ASN A 661 -11.72 33.19 52.60
N HIS A 662 -11.13 32.44 51.67
CA HIS A 662 -11.21 30.98 51.66
C HIS A 662 -9.89 30.31 51.27
N ILE A 663 -9.73 29.08 51.77
CA ILE A 663 -8.70 28.13 51.34
C ILE A 663 -9.33 27.12 50.39
N TYR A 664 -8.58 26.71 49.37
CA TYR A 664 -8.97 25.76 48.35
C TYR A 664 -7.95 24.63 48.23
N TYR A 665 -8.40 23.48 47.75
CA TYR A 665 -7.52 22.44 47.22
C TYR A 665 -7.87 22.13 45.76
N PHE A 666 -6.85 21.86 44.94
CA PHE A 666 -6.94 21.49 43.53
C PHE A 666 -7.03 19.96 43.43
N ASP A 667 -8.06 19.43 42.77
CA ASP A 667 -8.31 17.98 42.67
C ASP A 667 -7.49 17.24 41.61
N ASP A 668 -6.61 17.94 40.88
CA ASP A 668 -5.88 17.42 39.71
C ASP A 668 -6.77 16.96 38.54
N ILE A 669 -8.08 17.25 38.60
CA ILE A 669 -9.10 16.93 37.59
C ILE A 669 -9.89 18.18 37.18
N ARG A 670 -9.24 19.35 37.35
CA ARG A 670 -9.65 20.67 36.84
C ARG A 670 -10.58 21.50 37.74
N THR A 671 -10.68 21.19 39.03
CA THR A 671 -11.52 21.97 39.95
C THR A 671 -10.76 22.42 41.19
N LEU A 672 -11.03 23.66 41.62
CA LEU A 672 -10.65 24.18 42.94
C LEU A 672 -11.84 24.05 43.90
N HIS A 673 -11.68 23.22 44.92
CA HIS A 673 -12.72 22.96 45.91
C HIS A 673 -12.47 23.78 47.18
N PRO A 674 -13.47 24.51 47.70
CA PRO A 674 -13.33 25.23 48.97
C PRO A 674 -13.16 24.24 50.12
N LEU A 675 -12.14 24.46 50.94
CA LEU A 675 -11.86 23.69 52.13
C LEU A 675 -12.72 24.22 53.30
N GLN A 676 -13.96 23.71 53.40
CA GLN A 676 -15.07 24.26 54.21
C GLN A 676 -14.79 24.47 55.71
N GLN A 677 -13.72 23.88 56.25
CA GLN A 677 -13.44 23.93 57.68
C GLN A 677 -11.99 24.35 58.00
N ALA A 678 -11.30 24.97 57.05
CA ALA A 678 -9.97 25.53 57.27
C ALA A 678 -10.04 26.84 58.05
N ASP A 679 -9.25 26.94 59.12
CA ASP A 679 -8.99 28.23 59.75
C ASP A 679 -8.06 29.05 58.83
N TYR A 680 -8.62 30.10 58.24
CA TYR A 680 -7.93 30.89 57.23
C TYR A 680 -6.66 31.59 57.78
N ALA A 681 -6.69 32.03 59.03
CA ALA A 681 -5.61 32.83 59.61
C ALA A 681 -4.35 32.00 59.94
N SER A 682 -4.53 30.75 60.36
CA SER A 682 -3.43 29.86 60.75
C SER A 682 -3.04 28.84 59.68
N PHE A 683 -3.67 28.85 58.50
CA PHE A 683 -3.40 27.88 57.45
C PHE A 683 -1.97 27.99 56.89
N THR A 684 -1.23 26.88 56.94
CA THR A 684 0.16 26.77 56.47
C THR A 684 0.37 25.49 55.67
N VAL A 685 1.09 25.60 54.55
CA VAL A 685 1.52 24.44 53.77
C VAL A 685 2.80 23.89 54.37
N LEU A 686 2.83 22.58 54.62
CA LEU A 686 3.97 21.89 55.21
C LEU A 686 4.94 21.37 54.14
N ASP A 687 4.40 20.75 53.08
CA ASP A 687 5.18 20.23 51.96
C ASP A 687 4.36 20.12 50.67
N GLY A 688 4.83 19.28 49.74
CA GLY A 688 4.18 19.05 48.46
C GLY A 688 2.71 18.68 48.58
N THR A 689 2.30 17.84 49.54
CA THR A 689 0.93 17.27 49.63
C THR A 689 0.22 17.56 50.95
N ARG A 690 0.88 18.20 51.93
CA ARG A 690 0.37 18.38 53.29
C ARG A 690 0.24 19.84 53.68
N ALA A 691 -0.81 20.13 54.44
CA ALA A 691 -1.05 21.44 55.05
C ALA A 691 -1.65 21.29 56.46
N GLN A 692 -1.66 22.36 57.25
CA GLN A 692 -2.27 22.36 58.58
C GLN A 692 -2.81 23.74 58.94
N ASP A 693 -3.73 23.77 59.91
CA ASP A 693 -4.16 24.96 60.63
C ASP A 693 -4.10 24.71 62.15
N CYS A 694 -4.56 25.66 62.96
CA CYS A 694 -4.55 25.55 64.43
C CYS A 694 -5.48 24.47 64.99
N HIS A 695 -6.34 23.87 64.15
CA HIS A 695 -7.33 22.88 64.54
C HIS A 695 -7.05 21.48 63.98
N ARG A 696 -6.41 21.36 62.80
CA ARG A 696 -6.21 20.07 62.12
C ARG A 696 -5.10 20.06 61.08
N ARG A 697 -4.78 18.85 60.62
CA ARG A 697 -3.91 18.60 59.46
C ARG A 697 -4.71 18.14 58.26
N TYR A 698 -4.20 18.46 57.07
CA TYR A 698 -4.78 18.17 55.77
C TYR A 698 -3.79 17.38 54.92
N GLU A 699 -4.21 16.21 54.49
CA GLU A 699 -3.50 15.36 53.54
C GLU A 699 -4.24 15.41 52.21
N TRP A 700 -3.58 15.91 51.15
CA TRP A 700 -4.23 16.12 49.85
C TRP A 700 -4.88 14.84 49.29
N TRP A 701 -4.18 13.71 49.35
CA TRP A 701 -4.68 12.41 48.91
C TRP A 701 -6.00 12.03 49.60
N SER A 702 -6.14 12.33 50.89
CA SER A 702 -7.38 12.08 51.64
C SER A 702 -8.52 13.02 51.29
N LEU A 703 -8.23 14.23 50.80
CA LEU A 703 -9.23 15.20 50.36
C LEU A 703 -9.85 14.78 49.01
N ILE A 704 -9.01 14.38 48.05
CA ILE A 704 -9.49 13.96 46.72
C ILE A 704 -10.22 12.60 46.74
N SER A 705 -9.84 11.70 47.66
CA SER A 705 -10.47 10.37 47.78
C SER A 705 -11.92 10.41 48.28
N ARG A 706 -12.41 11.56 48.77
CA ARG A 706 -13.81 11.75 49.20
C ARG A 706 -14.74 12.19 48.06
N HIS A 707 -14.17 12.52 46.90
CA HIS A 707 -14.89 13.00 45.71
C HIS A 707 -14.79 12.04 44.51
N HIS A 708 -14.03 10.96 44.67
CA HIS A 708 -14.00 9.77 43.82
C HIS A 708 -14.78 8.65 44.48
#